data_AF-A0A544ZGY2-F1
#
_entry.id   AF-A0A544ZGY2-F1
#
_cell.length_a   1.000
_cell.length_b   1.000
_cell.length_c   1.000
_cell.angle_alpha   90.00
_cell.angle_beta   90.00
_cell.angle_gamma   90.00
#
_symmetry.space_group_name_H-M   'P 1'
#
loop_
_entity.id
_entity.type
_entity.pdbx_description
1 polymer ?
#
loop_
_entity_poly.entity_id
_entity_poly.type
_entity_poly.pdbx_seq_one_letter_code
_entity_poly.pdbx_strand_id
1 'polypeptide(L)'
;MTVRRRHVTRGAGAAVPIAGPRLARLFARLVAVVLLAAGGLVVGLFPGTAARPAYAHAYLLESSPVDGQVLASPPSEVRLRFDEAVSLGRRSIQLLDPTGKELAIDAAGYAEGRIDTARASLPRDLAEGTYVVAWRVTSVDSHVVSGAFSFSVGHPSATAVPVEQDTDRVVPVVAAAGRAVAYLGVALALGGGLFVAALWPAGRDDRRGRRVVWSGFAALAAGTAVVLLVQGPYADGRPLTAVFDPRLLGATLSTRLGHALLARLALVVVLGVVFLIAVGRPSPVAGRETTDSETTDPETTDPETTDPETTGPASAGPQSAGSGSAGSGSAGFEPAGRESAGAARRIALPAVAVAGAVAMTLTWTLADHAQSGTQIWLAVPATSLHLLAMALWLGGLVALTVRVLAPAGKQGPPLVSLEPALPRFSRLALLCFAVIAVTGLYLSWRQVGTWGALGGTDFGRLLLGKLAAVLGVLALASGARRFVQRRDRSPQAPQAPQAPGGPGAAVRRLRRSVAGEVALGVVVVSITAVLVDTAPARTSYAPPVDTTVPFPAAAANASGPYGGLRGGSIQLKIEPARPGSNTADIYLTGRDGTLIPVPEISGALESRDRAVPALPVKVTAAEPGHYVAGSMSIPYPGEWALRLDIRVSDFDETRVRVPFTAH
;
A
#
# COMPACT_ATOMS: atom_id res chain seq x y z
N MET A 1 -44.45 56.18 -32.66
CA MET A 1 -43.42 55.73 -31.69
C MET A 1 -43.77 54.30 -31.30
N THR A 2 -43.15 53.31 -31.94
CA THR A 2 -43.57 51.89 -31.87
C THR A 2 -42.40 51.07 -31.34
N VAL A 3 -42.56 50.52 -30.13
CA VAL A 3 -41.54 49.75 -29.41
C VAL A 3 -41.53 48.32 -29.94
N ARG A 4 -40.43 47.94 -30.62
CA ARG A 4 -40.22 46.60 -31.18
C ARG A 4 -39.59 45.69 -30.12
N ARG A 5 -40.37 44.77 -29.54
CA ARG A 5 -39.86 43.69 -28.66
C ARG A 5 -38.99 42.74 -29.48
N ARG A 6 -37.71 42.60 -29.13
CA ARG A 6 -36.82 41.53 -29.64
C ARG A 6 -37.14 40.22 -28.91
N HIS A 7 -37.55 39.20 -29.66
CA HIS A 7 -37.53 37.81 -29.18
C HIS A 7 -36.09 37.32 -29.09
N VAL A 8 -35.69 36.89 -27.89
CA VAL A 8 -34.46 36.15 -27.65
C VAL A 8 -34.78 34.67 -27.82
N THR A 9 -34.37 34.08 -28.94
CA THR A 9 -34.38 32.63 -29.12
C THR A 9 -33.30 32.02 -28.23
N ARG A 10 -33.72 31.34 -27.16
CA ARG A 10 -32.87 30.45 -26.36
C ARG A 10 -32.46 29.28 -27.24
N GLY A 11 -31.19 29.19 -27.60
CA GLY A 11 -30.63 28.02 -28.28
C GLY A 11 -30.81 26.78 -27.39
N ALA A 12 -31.61 25.83 -27.87
CA ALA A 12 -31.66 24.49 -27.32
C ALA A 12 -30.26 23.87 -27.46
N GLY A 13 -29.64 23.55 -26.33
CA GLY A 13 -28.39 22.79 -26.32
C GLY A 13 -28.64 21.45 -26.99
N ALA A 14 -27.83 21.15 -28.02
CA ALA A 14 -27.83 19.87 -28.70
C ALA A 14 -27.69 18.73 -27.68
N ALA A 15 -28.76 17.95 -27.51
CA ALA A 15 -28.71 16.71 -26.76
C ALA A 15 -27.79 15.74 -27.50
N VAL A 16 -26.70 15.34 -26.86
CA VAL A 16 -25.85 14.23 -27.34
C VAL A 16 -26.76 13.00 -27.47
N PRO A 17 -26.78 12.30 -28.63
CA PRO A 17 -27.68 11.18 -28.83
C PRO A 17 -27.34 10.07 -27.83
N ILE A 18 -28.32 9.73 -26.99
CA ILE A 18 -28.23 8.61 -26.05
C ILE A 18 -28.04 7.35 -26.88
N ALA A 19 -26.90 6.70 -26.72
CA ALA A 19 -26.52 5.48 -27.41
C ALA A 19 -27.66 4.44 -27.36
N GLY A 20 -28.06 3.92 -28.52
CA GLY A 20 -29.15 2.96 -28.64
C GLY A 20 -28.95 1.67 -27.80
N PRO A 21 -30.03 0.88 -27.57
CA PRO A 21 -30.01 -0.29 -26.68
C PRO A 21 -28.99 -1.36 -27.09
N ARG A 22 -28.57 -1.40 -28.36
CA ARG A 22 -27.49 -2.27 -28.86
C ARG A 22 -26.12 -1.85 -28.32
N LEU A 23 -25.81 -0.55 -28.31
CA LEU A 23 -24.55 -0.03 -27.77
C LEU A 23 -24.48 -0.24 -26.25
N ALA A 24 -25.60 -0.05 -25.55
CA ALA A 24 -25.67 -0.27 -24.10
C ALA A 24 -25.42 -1.75 -23.71
N ARG A 25 -25.91 -2.71 -24.52
CA ARG A 25 -25.65 -4.15 -24.31
C ARG A 25 -24.20 -4.54 -24.64
N LEU A 26 -23.65 -4.03 -25.74
CA LEU A 26 -22.23 -4.24 -26.10
C LEU A 26 -21.30 -3.69 -25.00
N PHE A 27 -21.63 -2.52 -24.47
CA PHE A 27 -20.88 -1.90 -23.40
C PHE A 27 -20.99 -2.68 -22.08
N ALA A 28 -22.17 -3.15 -21.70
CA ALA A 28 -22.35 -4.00 -20.52
C ALA A 28 -21.55 -5.32 -20.64
N ARG A 29 -21.52 -5.93 -21.83
CA ARG A 29 -20.70 -7.12 -22.12
C ARG A 29 -19.21 -6.83 -22.00
N LEU A 30 -18.75 -5.70 -22.55
CA LEU A 30 -17.35 -5.27 -22.44
C LEU A 30 -16.96 -5.05 -20.97
N VAL A 31 -17.78 -4.36 -20.18
CA VAL A 31 -17.54 -4.16 -18.74
C VAL A 31 -17.47 -5.49 -17.99
N ALA A 32 -18.37 -6.43 -18.30
CA ALA A 32 -18.34 -7.77 -17.69
C ALA A 32 -17.07 -8.55 -18.06
N VAL A 33 -16.64 -8.50 -19.34
CA VAL A 33 -15.39 -9.15 -19.80
C VAL A 33 -14.18 -8.52 -19.11
N VAL A 34 -14.12 -7.19 -19.02
CA VAL A 34 -13.01 -6.49 -18.35
C VAL A 34 -12.98 -6.79 -16.85
N LEU A 35 -14.15 -6.89 -16.20
CA LEU A 35 -14.24 -7.31 -14.79
C LEU A 35 -13.80 -8.75 -14.58
N LEU A 36 -14.17 -9.67 -15.47
CA LEU A 36 -13.74 -11.06 -15.41
C LEU A 36 -12.24 -11.18 -15.67
N ALA A 37 -11.69 -10.42 -16.63
CA ALA A 37 -10.25 -10.39 -16.89
C ALA A 37 -9.47 -9.79 -15.70
N ALA A 38 -9.92 -8.66 -15.16
CA ALA A 38 -9.32 -8.05 -13.97
C ALA A 38 -9.47 -8.95 -12.74
N GLY A 39 -10.63 -9.58 -12.57
CA GLY A 39 -10.90 -10.53 -11.50
C GLY A 39 -10.04 -11.78 -11.60
N GLY A 40 -9.91 -12.37 -12.80
CA GLY A 40 -9.03 -13.51 -13.05
C GLY A 40 -7.57 -13.17 -12.78
N LEU A 41 -7.14 -11.97 -13.15
CA LEU A 41 -5.79 -11.50 -12.87
C LEU A 41 -5.56 -11.27 -11.37
N VAL A 42 -6.51 -10.67 -10.64
CA VAL A 42 -6.45 -10.52 -9.17
C VAL A 42 -6.44 -11.88 -8.47
N VAL A 43 -7.27 -12.82 -8.90
CA VAL A 43 -7.30 -14.19 -8.36
C VAL A 43 -5.98 -14.91 -8.62
N GLY A 44 -5.37 -14.72 -9.80
CA GLY A 44 -4.06 -15.27 -10.14
C GLY A 44 -2.89 -14.73 -9.31
N LEU A 45 -3.07 -13.64 -8.55
CA LEU A 45 -2.07 -13.12 -7.62
C LEU A 45 -2.05 -13.85 -6.28
N PHE A 46 -3.09 -14.62 -5.94
CA PHE A 46 -3.10 -15.40 -4.69
C PHE A 46 -2.11 -16.56 -4.79
N PRO A 47 -1.20 -16.74 -3.82
CA PRO A 47 -0.29 -17.87 -3.83
C PRO A 47 -1.08 -19.19 -3.74
N GLY A 48 -0.64 -20.20 -4.50
CA GLY A 48 -1.15 -21.57 -4.36
C GLY A 48 -0.93 -22.11 -2.94
N THR A 49 -1.66 -23.14 -2.55
CA THR A 49 -1.82 -23.68 -1.18
C THR A 49 -0.55 -24.20 -0.47
N ALA A 50 0.64 -23.95 -1.00
CA ALA A 50 1.93 -24.23 -0.36
C ALA A 50 2.56 -22.93 0.16
N ALA A 51 1.96 -22.33 1.19
CA ALA A 51 2.48 -21.11 1.81
C ALA A 51 3.65 -21.44 2.77
N ARG A 52 4.89 -21.32 2.29
CA ARG A 52 6.02 -21.05 3.17
C ARG A 52 5.94 -19.59 3.63
N PRO A 53 6.36 -19.24 4.87
CA PRO A 53 6.48 -17.85 5.26
C PRO A 53 7.49 -17.16 4.32
N ALA A 54 6.99 -16.27 3.45
CA ALA A 54 7.85 -15.38 2.68
C ALA A 54 8.17 -14.16 3.54
N TYR A 55 9.41 -13.72 3.55
CA TYR A 55 9.78 -12.46 4.20
C TYR A 55 9.36 -11.29 3.32
N ALA A 56 9.44 -10.06 3.85
CA ALA A 56 9.11 -8.88 3.05
C ALA A 56 10.23 -8.65 2.02
N HIS A 57 11.47 -8.74 2.45
CA HIS A 57 12.62 -8.57 1.59
C HIS A 57 13.35 -9.89 1.49
N ALA A 58 13.78 -10.23 0.27
CA ALA A 58 14.61 -11.39 0.05
C ALA A 58 15.97 -11.19 0.73
N TYR A 59 16.29 -12.06 1.67
CA TYR A 59 17.60 -12.14 2.31
C TYR A 59 18.40 -13.25 1.65
N LEU A 60 19.65 -12.93 1.29
CA LEU A 60 20.59 -13.95 0.80
C LEU A 60 20.94 -14.87 1.97
N LEU A 61 20.54 -16.14 1.87
CA LEU A 61 20.78 -17.18 2.86
C LEU A 61 22.10 -17.93 2.63
N GLU A 62 22.43 -18.20 1.37
CA GLU A 62 23.64 -18.93 1.00
C GLU A 62 24.20 -18.38 -0.31
N SER A 63 25.52 -18.32 -0.41
CA SER A 63 26.22 -18.09 -1.66
C SER A 63 27.23 -19.20 -1.92
N SER A 64 27.40 -19.54 -3.20
CA SER A 64 28.50 -20.33 -3.69
C SER A 64 29.08 -19.59 -4.90
N PRO A 65 30.34 -19.11 -4.85
CA PRO A 65 31.28 -19.17 -3.72
C PRO A 65 30.79 -18.47 -2.44
N VAL A 66 31.36 -18.86 -1.29
CA VAL A 66 31.10 -18.18 -0.01
C VAL A 66 31.82 -16.82 -0.01
N ASP A 67 31.26 -15.81 0.64
CA ASP A 67 31.92 -14.52 0.79
C ASP A 67 33.31 -14.64 1.43
N GLY A 68 34.31 -14.03 0.81
CA GLY A 68 35.72 -14.10 1.18
C GLY A 68 36.42 -15.41 0.83
N GLN A 69 35.74 -16.37 0.18
CA GLN A 69 36.33 -17.68 -0.13
C GLN A 69 37.49 -17.55 -1.13
N VAL A 70 38.62 -18.19 -0.83
CA VAL A 70 39.75 -18.36 -1.75
C VAL A 70 39.64 -19.73 -2.41
N LEU A 71 39.51 -19.76 -3.72
CA LEU A 71 39.37 -20.96 -4.54
C LEU A 71 40.68 -21.29 -5.23
N ALA A 72 41.04 -22.58 -5.26
CA ALA A 72 42.23 -23.04 -5.98
C ALA A 72 42.08 -22.96 -7.51
N SER A 73 40.85 -22.97 -8.01
CA SER A 73 40.52 -22.87 -9.44
C SER A 73 39.25 -22.06 -9.67
N PRO A 74 39.06 -21.48 -10.87
CA PRO A 74 37.85 -20.74 -11.22
C PRO A 74 36.56 -21.56 -11.02
N PRO A 75 35.54 -21.03 -10.32
CA PRO A 75 34.24 -21.68 -10.23
C PRO A 75 33.50 -21.60 -11.57
N SER A 76 32.72 -22.62 -11.90
CA SER A 76 31.93 -22.65 -13.16
C SER A 76 30.67 -21.80 -13.11
N GLU A 77 30.18 -21.47 -11.92
CA GLU A 77 28.97 -20.66 -11.72
C GLU A 77 28.97 -20.00 -10.35
N VAL A 78 28.09 -19.01 -10.20
CA VAL A 78 27.67 -18.46 -8.92
C VAL A 78 26.25 -18.94 -8.63
N ARG A 79 25.97 -19.31 -7.38
CA ARG A 79 24.62 -19.60 -6.88
C ARG A 79 24.30 -18.76 -5.65
N LEU A 80 23.10 -18.21 -5.61
CA LEU A 80 22.58 -17.35 -4.54
C LEU A 80 21.22 -17.89 -4.12
N ARG A 81 21.11 -18.38 -2.88
CA ARG A 81 19.84 -18.88 -2.31
C ARG A 81 19.25 -17.83 -1.39
N PHE A 82 17.99 -17.50 -1.59
CA PHE A 82 17.23 -16.56 -0.78
C PHE A 82 16.24 -17.30 0.14
N ASP A 83 15.70 -16.60 1.12
CA ASP A 83 14.65 -17.10 2.03
C ASP A 83 13.24 -17.09 1.42
N GLU A 84 13.09 -16.41 0.29
CA GLU A 84 11.86 -16.33 -0.46
C GLU A 84 12.11 -16.37 -1.97
N ALA A 85 11.01 -16.44 -2.73
CA ALA A 85 11.07 -16.38 -4.18
C ALA A 85 11.53 -14.98 -4.63
N VAL A 86 12.40 -14.93 -5.62
CA VAL A 86 12.89 -13.68 -6.20
C VAL A 86 12.59 -13.63 -7.69
N SER A 87 12.36 -12.43 -8.24
CA SER A 87 12.31 -12.21 -9.68
C SER A 87 13.67 -11.74 -10.17
N LEU A 88 14.19 -12.42 -11.20
CA LEU A 88 15.49 -12.13 -11.82
C LEU A 88 15.34 -11.26 -13.07
N GLY A 89 16.16 -10.22 -13.14
CA GLY A 89 16.40 -9.39 -14.31
C GLY A 89 17.73 -9.74 -15.00
N ARG A 90 18.09 -9.00 -16.05
CA ARG A 90 19.32 -9.29 -16.81
C ARG A 90 20.59 -8.95 -16.04
N ARG A 91 20.54 -7.92 -15.19
CA ARG A 91 21.66 -7.47 -14.35
C ARG A 91 21.53 -7.97 -12.91
N SER A 92 20.75 -9.02 -12.68
CA SER A 92 20.52 -9.54 -11.33
C SER A 92 21.75 -10.15 -10.69
N ILE A 93 22.69 -10.65 -11.49
CA ILE A 93 24.03 -11.04 -11.04
C ILE A 93 25.01 -10.36 -12.00
N GLN A 94 26.03 -9.74 -11.43
CA GLN A 94 27.13 -9.06 -12.10
C GLN A 94 28.43 -9.54 -11.49
N LEU A 95 29.44 -9.79 -12.32
CA LEU A 95 30.78 -10.16 -11.87
C LEU A 95 31.72 -9.00 -12.20
N LEU A 96 32.46 -8.51 -11.21
CA LEU A 96 33.51 -7.53 -11.40
C LEU A 96 34.88 -8.20 -11.22
N ASP A 97 35.81 -7.88 -12.10
CA ASP A 97 37.19 -8.35 -12.04
C ASP A 97 38.02 -7.58 -10.98
N PRO A 98 39.29 -7.99 -10.71
CA PRO A 98 40.16 -7.32 -9.75
C PRO A 98 40.39 -5.82 -10.04
N THR A 99 40.23 -5.38 -11.28
CA THR A 99 40.36 -3.97 -11.69
C THR A 99 39.08 -3.16 -11.48
N GLY A 100 37.98 -3.82 -11.06
CA GLY A 100 36.67 -3.22 -10.89
C GLY A 100 35.84 -3.16 -12.18
N LYS A 101 36.27 -3.84 -13.24
CA LYS A 101 35.54 -3.86 -14.52
C LYS A 101 34.51 -4.99 -14.52
N GLU A 102 33.29 -4.69 -14.97
CA GLU A 102 32.23 -5.69 -15.16
C GLU A 102 32.62 -6.69 -16.26
N LEU A 103 32.64 -7.98 -15.92
CA LEU A 103 32.82 -9.09 -16.83
C LEU A 103 31.48 -9.53 -17.39
N ALA A 104 31.45 -9.83 -18.68
CA ALA A 104 30.28 -10.38 -19.34
C ALA A 104 30.04 -11.81 -18.84
N ILE A 105 28.85 -12.05 -18.29
CA ILE A 105 28.36 -13.36 -17.87
C ILE A 105 26.99 -13.63 -18.50
N ASP A 106 26.59 -14.90 -18.53
CA ASP A 106 25.26 -15.27 -18.97
C ASP A 106 24.17 -14.65 -18.07
N ALA A 107 22.99 -14.41 -18.64
CA ALA A 107 21.87 -13.89 -17.88
C ALA A 107 21.51 -14.85 -16.73
N ALA A 108 21.23 -14.28 -15.55
CA ALA A 108 20.86 -15.05 -14.39
C ALA A 108 19.59 -15.89 -14.64
N GLY A 109 19.58 -17.10 -14.12
CA GLY A 109 18.45 -18.01 -14.16
C GLY A 109 18.19 -18.65 -12.80
N TYR A 110 17.16 -19.48 -12.72
CA TYR A 110 16.89 -20.26 -11.52
C TYR A 110 17.67 -21.57 -11.53
N ALA A 111 18.26 -21.91 -10.38
CA ALA A 111 18.92 -23.21 -10.19
C ALA A 111 17.86 -24.28 -9.90
N GLU A 112 17.94 -25.43 -10.57
CA GLU A 112 17.08 -26.60 -10.30
C GLU A 112 15.57 -26.29 -10.37
N GLY A 113 15.18 -25.26 -11.13
CA GLY A 113 13.79 -24.79 -11.21
C GLY A 113 13.25 -24.12 -9.94
N ARG A 114 14.11 -23.90 -8.92
CA ARG A 114 13.71 -23.23 -7.67
C ARG A 114 13.78 -21.72 -7.80
N ILE A 115 12.63 -21.07 -7.67
CA ILE A 115 12.47 -19.60 -7.80
C ILE A 115 13.07 -18.79 -6.63
N ASP A 116 13.56 -19.45 -5.59
CA ASP A 116 14.31 -18.86 -4.47
C ASP A 116 15.84 -18.98 -4.64
N THR A 117 16.32 -19.61 -5.72
CA THR A 117 17.75 -19.87 -5.93
C THR A 117 18.19 -19.34 -7.30
N ALA A 118 18.89 -18.20 -7.30
CA ALA A 118 19.46 -17.62 -8.51
C ALA A 118 20.82 -18.26 -8.85
N ARG A 119 21.13 -18.35 -10.15
CA ARG A 119 22.44 -18.79 -10.65
C ARG A 119 22.89 -17.99 -11.87
N ALA A 120 24.19 -17.86 -12.06
CA ALA A 120 24.80 -17.35 -13.28
C ALA A 120 26.08 -18.14 -13.62
N SER A 121 26.22 -18.52 -14.89
CA SER A 121 27.43 -19.19 -15.41
C SER A 121 28.61 -18.22 -15.40
N LEU A 122 29.78 -18.69 -14.99
CA LEU A 122 31.01 -17.90 -15.03
C LEU A 122 31.96 -18.39 -16.15
N PRO A 123 32.82 -17.49 -16.69
CA PRO A 123 33.92 -17.90 -17.56
C PRO A 123 34.83 -18.92 -16.86
N ARG A 124 35.35 -19.89 -17.61
CA ARG A 124 36.22 -20.95 -17.05
C ARG A 124 37.68 -20.49 -16.87
N ASP A 125 38.03 -19.37 -17.47
CA ASP A 125 39.37 -18.82 -17.62
C ASP A 125 39.56 -17.53 -16.79
N LEU A 126 38.94 -17.45 -15.62
CA LEU A 126 39.18 -16.35 -14.69
C LEU A 126 40.65 -16.32 -14.27
N ALA A 127 41.30 -15.17 -14.44
CA ALA A 127 42.64 -14.92 -13.93
C ALA A 127 42.69 -14.98 -12.40
N GLU A 128 43.87 -15.17 -11.82
CA GLU A 128 44.05 -15.09 -10.37
C GLU A 128 43.78 -13.69 -9.84
N GLY A 129 43.20 -13.60 -8.64
CA GLY A 129 42.85 -12.35 -7.96
C GLY A 129 41.45 -12.35 -7.35
N THR A 130 41.06 -11.22 -6.77
CA THR A 130 39.78 -11.01 -6.09
C THR A 130 38.70 -10.52 -7.07
N TYR A 131 37.60 -11.25 -7.13
CA TYR A 131 36.39 -10.89 -7.88
C TYR A 131 35.28 -10.44 -6.93
N VAL A 132 34.41 -9.57 -7.42
CA VAL A 132 33.20 -9.15 -6.70
C VAL A 132 31.97 -9.64 -7.43
N VAL A 133 31.11 -10.36 -6.71
CA VAL A 133 29.77 -10.70 -7.17
C VAL A 133 28.80 -9.67 -6.61
N ALA A 134 28.24 -8.89 -7.52
CA ALA A 134 27.19 -7.92 -7.25
C ALA A 134 25.84 -8.52 -7.65
N TRP A 135 24.85 -8.49 -6.77
CA TRP A 135 23.50 -8.99 -7.08
C TRP A 135 22.42 -7.98 -6.74
N ARG A 136 21.35 -7.99 -7.55
CA ARG A 136 20.16 -7.15 -7.41
C ARG A 136 18.92 -7.94 -7.85
N VAL A 137 18.01 -8.19 -6.92
CA VAL A 137 16.84 -9.05 -7.14
C VAL A 137 15.56 -8.39 -6.65
N THR A 138 14.41 -8.72 -7.23
CA THR A 138 13.11 -8.21 -6.77
C THR A 138 12.41 -9.25 -5.91
N SER A 139 12.10 -8.90 -4.67
CA SER A 139 11.38 -9.72 -3.68
C SER A 139 9.90 -9.92 -4.06
N VAL A 140 9.18 -10.82 -3.39
CA VAL A 140 7.74 -11.06 -3.68
C VAL A 140 6.86 -9.85 -3.36
N ASP A 141 7.33 -8.95 -2.50
CA ASP A 141 6.66 -7.69 -2.13
C ASP A 141 6.94 -6.55 -3.12
N SER A 142 7.62 -6.85 -4.23
CA SER A 142 8.02 -5.92 -5.28
C SER A 142 9.14 -4.93 -4.93
N HIS A 143 9.78 -5.05 -3.76
CA HIS A 143 10.98 -4.29 -3.43
C HIS A 143 12.21 -4.90 -4.07
N VAL A 144 13.13 -4.02 -4.48
CA VAL A 144 14.42 -4.41 -5.04
C VAL A 144 15.42 -4.47 -3.91
N VAL A 145 16.05 -5.62 -3.72
CA VAL A 145 17.11 -5.84 -2.74
C VAL A 145 18.42 -6.05 -3.49
N SER A 146 19.50 -5.52 -2.95
CA SER A 146 20.83 -5.66 -3.53
C SER A 146 21.87 -5.97 -2.48
N GLY A 147 22.98 -6.55 -2.92
CA GLY A 147 24.13 -6.84 -2.09
C GLY A 147 25.33 -7.21 -2.94
N ALA A 148 26.49 -7.29 -2.31
CA ALA A 148 27.72 -7.72 -2.95
C ALA A 148 28.54 -8.57 -1.98
N PHE A 149 29.29 -9.52 -2.53
CA PHE A 149 30.28 -10.30 -1.81
C PHE A 149 31.49 -10.54 -2.69
N SER A 150 32.61 -10.96 -2.11
CA SER A 150 33.85 -11.20 -2.85
C SER A 150 34.30 -12.65 -2.78
N PHE A 151 35.05 -13.11 -3.77
CA PHE A 151 35.79 -14.37 -3.71
C PHE A 151 37.13 -14.19 -4.43
N SER A 152 38.12 -15.01 -4.13
CA SER A 152 39.44 -14.96 -4.79
C SER A 152 39.73 -16.25 -5.54
N VAL A 153 40.40 -16.15 -6.69
CA VAL A 153 40.96 -17.30 -7.42
C VAL A 153 42.47 -17.29 -7.23
N GLY A 154 43.04 -18.39 -6.74
CA GLY A 154 44.47 -18.52 -6.44
C GLY A 154 44.87 -17.79 -5.16
N HIS A 155 44.82 -16.46 -5.17
CA HIS A 155 45.23 -15.60 -4.05
C HIS A 155 44.41 -14.30 -4.00
N PRO A 156 44.18 -13.73 -2.80
CA PRO A 156 43.54 -12.41 -2.67
C PRO A 156 44.40 -11.30 -3.29
N SER A 157 43.76 -10.40 -4.05
CA SER A 157 44.33 -9.16 -4.56
C SER A 157 43.56 -7.94 -4.04
N ALA A 158 44.16 -6.75 -4.13
CA ALA A 158 43.43 -5.51 -3.84
C ALA A 158 42.27 -5.32 -4.83
N THR A 159 41.06 -5.11 -4.32
CA THR A 159 39.88 -4.80 -5.13
C THR A 159 39.76 -3.29 -5.30
N ALA A 160 39.62 -2.80 -6.53
CA ALA A 160 39.68 -1.37 -6.81
C ALA A 160 38.46 -0.53 -6.37
N VAL A 161 37.32 -1.10 -5.96
CA VAL A 161 36.11 -0.29 -5.75
C VAL A 161 35.16 -0.87 -4.68
N PRO A 162 34.63 -0.06 -3.74
CA PRO A 162 33.36 -0.36 -3.06
C PRO A 162 32.24 -0.38 -4.11
N VAL A 163 31.57 -1.52 -4.28
CA VAL A 163 30.48 -1.64 -5.26
C VAL A 163 29.24 -0.88 -4.75
N GLU A 164 29.15 0.40 -5.10
CA GLU A 164 27.94 1.21 -4.90
C GLU A 164 26.95 0.84 -6.01
N GLN A 165 25.95 0.01 -5.69
CA GLN A 165 24.98 -0.52 -6.66
C GLN A 165 23.85 0.43 -7.06
N ASP A 166 23.75 1.60 -6.43
CA ASP A 166 22.68 2.57 -6.70
C ASP A 166 23.22 3.80 -7.43
N THR A 167 23.20 3.77 -8.77
CA THR A 167 23.63 4.91 -9.58
C THR A 167 22.51 5.92 -9.88
N ASP A 168 21.22 5.57 -9.77
CA ASP A 168 20.12 6.52 -10.04
C ASP A 168 19.23 6.77 -8.81
N ARG A 169 19.44 7.92 -8.17
CA ARG A 169 18.64 8.42 -7.04
C ARG A 169 17.26 8.95 -7.47
N VAL A 170 17.05 9.22 -8.76
CA VAL A 170 15.81 9.77 -9.32
C VAL A 170 14.76 8.69 -9.50
N VAL A 171 15.16 7.50 -9.98
CA VAL A 171 14.23 6.39 -10.26
C VAL A 171 13.39 5.99 -9.04
N PRO A 172 13.96 5.76 -7.84
CA PRO A 172 13.18 5.47 -6.63
C PRO A 172 12.22 6.59 -6.25
N VAL A 173 12.66 7.86 -6.37
CA VAL A 173 11.84 9.04 -6.06
C VAL A 173 10.64 9.15 -7.02
N VAL A 174 10.84 8.91 -8.32
CA VAL A 174 9.76 8.92 -9.31
C VAL A 174 8.79 7.76 -9.06
N ALA A 175 9.29 6.57 -8.70
CA ALA A 175 8.45 5.44 -8.33
C ALA A 175 7.58 5.77 -7.09
N ALA A 176 8.19 6.34 -6.05
CA ALA A 176 7.49 6.78 -4.84
C ALA A 176 6.43 7.87 -5.13
N ALA A 177 6.77 8.84 -5.97
CA ALA A 177 5.83 9.88 -6.41
C ALA A 177 4.65 9.29 -7.20
N GLY A 178 4.90 8.34 -8.11
CA GLY A 178 3.87 7.62 -8.85
C GLY A 178 2.91 6.86 -7.93
N ARG A 179 3.45 6.17 -6.91
CA ARG A 179 2.65 5.52 -5.86
C ARG A 179 1.79 6.52 -5.08
N ALA A 180 2.37 7.64 -4.63
CA ALA A 180 1.64 8.67 -3.90
C ALA A 180 0.49 9.27 -4.73
N VAL A 181 0.73 9.57 -6.00
CA VAL A 181 -0.29 10.04 -6.94
C VAL A 181 -1.40 9.00 -7.13
N ALA A 182 -1.06 7.72 -7.23
CA ALA A 182 -2.04 6.64 -7.32
C ALA A 182 -2.89 6.52 -6.04
N TYR A 183 -2.30 6.63 -4.84
CA TYR A 183 -3.04 6.61 -3.58
C TYR A 183 -4.01 7.80 -3.44
N LEU A 184 -3.58 8.99 -3.86
CA LEU A 184 -4.48 10.15 -3.93
C LEU A 184 -5.61 9.90 -4.95
N GLY A 185 -5.25 9.36 -6.12
CA GLY A 185 -6.19 9.03 -7.18
C GLY A 185 -7.29 8.08 -6.72
N VAL A 186 -6.94 6.99 -6.02
CA VAL A 186 -7.93 6.02 -5.50
C VAL A 186 -8.84 6.64 -4.44
N ALA A 187 -8.30 7.50 -3.56
CA ALA A 187 -9.12 8.23 -2.59
C ALA A 187 -10.16 9.11 -3.28
N LEU A 188 -9.73 9.95 -4.23
CA LEU A 188 -10.61 10.86 -4.96
C LEU A 188 -11.62 10.10 -5.85
N ALA A 189 -11.20 9.02 -6.50
CA ALA A 189 -12.05 8.23 -7.37
C ALA A 189 -13.13 7.45 -6.59
N LEU A 190 -12.73 6.70 -5.56
CA LEU A 190 -13.66 5.85 -4.79
C LEU A 190 -14.47 6.68 -3.79
N GLY A 191 -13.81 7.44 -2.92
CA GLY A 191 -14.47 8.21 -1.87
C GLY A 191 -15.23 9.42 -2.41
N GLY A 192 -14.60 10.18 -3.32
CA GLY A 192 -15.27 11.26 -4.02
C GLY A 192 -16.43 10.75 -4.89
N GLY A 193 -16.22 9.63 -5.59
CA GLY A 193 -17.24 8.97 -6.40
C GLY A 193 -18.46 8.54 -5.58
N LEU A 194 -18.25 7.85 -4.45
CA LEU A 194 -19.31 7.47 -3.52
C LEU A 194 -20.05 8.69 -2.98
N PHE A 195 -19.31 9.74 -2.59
CA PHE A 195 -19.90 10.97 -2.07
C PHE A 195 -20.83 11.63 -3.09
N VAL A 196 -20.32 11.86 -4.31
CA VAL A 196 -21.05 12.55 -5.40
C VAL A 196 -22.18 11.70 -5.96
N ALA A 197 -21.98 10.38 -6.12
CA ALA A 197 -22.94 9.52 -6.79
C ALA A 197 -23.99 8.91 -5.86
N ALA A 198 -23.73 8.79 -4.56
CA ALA A 198 -24.62 8.11 -3.61
C ALA A 198 -25.00 8.96 -2.39
N LEU A 199 -24.03 9.59 -1.72
CA LEU A 199 -24.31 10.31 -0.46
C LEU A 199 -24.96 11.67 -0.67
N TRP A 200 -24.63 12.33 -1.79
CA TRP A 200 -25.16 13.63 -2.20
C TRP A 200 -25.91 13.53 -3.53
N PRO A 201 -27.19 13.11 -3.55
CA PRO A 201 -27.97 12.90 -4.79
C PRO A 201 -27.97 14.09 -5.75
N ALA A 202 -28.09 15.31 -5.21
CA ALA A 202 -28.04 16.54 -5.99
C ALA A 202 -26.63 16.89 -6.48
N GLY A 203 -25.59 16.28 -5.90
CA GLY A 203 -24.21 16.38 -6.34
C GLY A 203 -23.92 15.72 -7.69
N ARG A 204 -24.80 14.84 -8.19
CA ARG A 204 -24.66 14.22 -9.52
C ARG A 204 -24.62 15.24 -10.65
N ASP A 205 -25.27 16.38 -10.45
CA ASP A 205 -25.29 17.50 -11.40
C ASP A 205 -24.18 18.54 -11.11
N ASP A 206 -23.42 18.39 -10.01
CA ASP A 206 -22.37 19.32 -9.62
C ASP A 206 -21.09 19.10 -10.44
N ARG A 207 -20.76 20.10 -11.28
CA ARG A 207 -19.59 20.06 -12.17
C ARG A 207 -18.26 20.00 -11.41
N ARG A 208 -18.16 20.60 -10.22
CA ARG A 208 -16.91 20.65 -9.45
C ARG A 208 -16.64 19.30 -8.78
N GLY A 209 -17.66 18.71 -8.14
CA GLY A 209 -17.61 17.36 -7.58
C GLY A 209 -17.24 16.33 -8.64
N ARG A 210 -17.90 16.38 -9.81
CA ARG A 210 -17.52 15.51 -10.94
C ARG A 210 -16.09 15.73 -11.41
N ARG A 211 -15.61 16.98 -11.49
CA ARG A 211 -14.21 17.28 -11.85
C ARG A 211 -13.22 16.68 -10.86
N VAL A 212 -13.49 16.77 -9.55
CA VAL A 212 -12.65 16.15 -8.51
C VAL A 212 -12.57 14.63 -8.70
N VAL A 213 -13.72 13.96 -8.93
CA VAL A 213 -13.73 12.52 -9.14
C VAL A 213 -12.97 12.12 -10.41
N TRP A 214 -13.17 12.84 -11.52
CA TRP A 214 -12.44 12.57 -12.76
C TRP A 214 -10.93 12.86 -12.66
N SER A 215 -10.53 13.89 -11.90
CA SER A 215 -9.11 14.09 -11.59
C SER A 215 -8.54 12.95 -10.75
N GLY A 216 -9.36 12.32 -9.89
CA GLY A 216 -9.01 11.12 -9.15
C GLY A 216 -8.74 9.93 -10.08
N PHE A 217 -9.65 9.64 -11.02
CA PHE A 217 -9.43 8.59 -12.02
C PHE A 217 -8.19 8.86 -12.89
N ALA A 218 -7.99 10.10 -13.33
CA ALA A 218 -6.82 10.49 -14.11
C ALA A 218 -5.51 10.33 -13.31
N ALA A 219 -5.47 10.78 -12.06
CA ALA A 219 -4.32 10.61 -11.17
C ALA A 219 -4.04 9.13 -10.90
N LEU A 220 -5.07 8.32 -10.64
CA LEU A 220 -4.93 6.88 -10.44
C LEU A 220 -4.34 6.20 -11.67
N ALA A 221 -4.83 6.52 -12.87
CA ALA A 221 -4.28 5.99 -14.13
C ALA A 221 -2.82 6.42 -14.33
N ALA A 222 -2.54 7.72 -14.20
CA ALA A 222 -1.21 8.29 -14.42
C ALA A 222 -0.17 7.74 -13.43
N GLY A 223 -0.49 7.73 -12.12
CA GLY A 223 0.39 7.17 -11.09
C GLY A 223 0.66 5.68 -11.31
N THR A 224 -0.37 4.91 -11.69
CA THR A 224 -0.23 3.49 -12.02
C THR A 224 0.67 3.27 -13.24
N ALA A 225 0.52 4.08 -14.28
CA ALA A 225 1.36 4.02 -15.48
C ALA A 225 2.82 4.41 -15.17
N VAL A 226 3.05 5.42 -14.33
CA VAL A 226 4.40 5.79 -13.87
C VAL A 226 5.07 4.61 -13.17
N VAL A 227 4.41 3.98 -12.19
CA VAL A 227 4.98 2.82 -11.48
C VAL A 227 5.27 1.68 -12.46
N LEU A 228 4.36 1.40 -13.39
CA LEU A 228 4.54 0.34 -14.38
C LEU A 228 5.76 0.57 -15.28
N LEU A 229 5.99 1.81 -15.72
CA LEU A 229 7.11 2.14 -16.61
C LEU A 229 8.44 2.18 -15.86
N VAL A 230 8.43 2.67 -14.61
CA VAL A 230 9.64 2.89 -13.81
C VAL A 230 10.13 1.62 -13.12
N GLN A 231 9.27 0.62 -12.88
CA GLN A 231 9.64 -0.62 -12.20
C GLN A 231 10.79 -1.38 -12.88
N GLY A 232 10.79 -1.46 -14.22
CA GLY A 232 11.85 -2.15 -14.97
C GLY A 232 13.23 -1.50 -14.77
N PRO A 233 13.38 -0.19 -15.04
CA PRO A 233 14.59 0.55 -14.71
C PRO A 233 15.00 0.45 -13.23
N TYR A 234 14.02 0.47 -12.31
CA TYR A 234 14.28 0.34 -10.88
C TYR A 234 14.85 -1.03 -10.50
N ALA A 235 14.31 -2.11 -11.08
CA ALA A 235 14.78 -3.47 -10.86
C ALA A 235 16.19 -3.69 -11.42
N ASP A 236 16.48 -3.18 -12.62
CA ASP A 236 17.77 -3.36 -13.30
C ASP A 236 18.85 -2.31 -12.93
N GLY A 237 18.53 -1.33 -12.06
CA GLY A 237 19.46 -0.28 -11.64
C GLY A 237 19.82 0.71 -12.76
N ARG A 238 18.88 0.94 -13.70
CA ARG A 238 19.08 1.74 -14.92
C ARG A 238 18.54 3.16 -14.74
N PRO A 239 19.06 4.15 -15.48
CA PRO A 239 18.59 5.52 -15.34
C PRO A 239 17.14 5.68 -15.82
N LEU A 240 16.48 6.78 -15.43
CA LEU A 240 15.09 7.06 -15.81
C LEU A 240 14.83 7.03 -17.33
N THR A 241 15.83 7.33 -18.18
CA THR A 241 15.70 7.26 -19.65
C THR A 241 15.44 5.84 -20.16
N ALA A 242 15.73 4.81 -19.36
CA ALA A 242 15.49 3.42 -19.71
C ALA A 242 14.00 3.02 -19.70
N VAL A 243 13.07 3.89 -19.25
CA VAL A 243 11.62 3.65 -19.36
C VAL A 243 11.15 3.44 -20.80
N PHE A 244 11.92 3.88 -21.79
CA PHE A 244 11.65 3.68 -23.21
C PHE A 244 12.17 2.35 -23.75
N ASP A 245 12.84 1.52 -22.95
CA ASP A 245 13.27 0.18 -23.35
C ASP A 245 12.08 -0.80 -23.28
N PRO A 246 11.54 -1.28 -24.42
CA PRO A 246 10.38 -2.17 -24.43
C PRO A 246 10.67 -3.52 -23.75
N ARG A 247 11.95 -3.90 -23.64
CA ARG A 247 12.32 -5.16 -22.98
C ARG A 247 12.19 -5.06 -21.46
N LEU A 248 12.46 -3.90 -20.87
CA LEU A 248 12.26 -3.65 -19.43
C LEU A 248 10.77 -3.58 -19.06
N LEU A 249 9.96 -2.98 -19.95
CA LEU A 249 8.51 -3.01 -19.80
C LEU A 249 7.98 -4.44 -19.92
N GLY A 250 8.43 -5.22 -20.91
CA GLY A 250 8.08 -6.63 -21.05
C GLY A 250 8.44 -7.46 -19.82
N ALA A 251 9.64 -7.25 -19.26
CA ALA A 251 10.06 -7.88 -18.01
C ALA A 251 9.11 -7.51 -16.86
N THR A 252 8.78 -6.22 -16.69
CA THR A 252 7.82 -5.77 -15.67
C THR A 252 6.45 -6.44 -15.84
N LEU A 253 5.91 -6.49 -17.06
CA LEU A 253 4.60 -7.07 -17.35
C LEU A 253 4.54 -8.58 -17.07
N SER A 254 5.69 -9.27 -17.11
CA SER A 254 5.77 -10.70 -16.75
C SER A 254 5.74 -10.96 -15.23
N THR A 255 5.94 -9.92 -14.41
CA THR A 255 5.94 -10.04 -12.95
C THR A 255 4.54 -9.98 -12.35
N ARG A 256 4.38 -10.44 -11.11
CA ARG A 256 3.13 -10.29 -10.33
C ARG A 256 2.72 -8.82 -10.18
N LEU A 257 3.68 -7.93 -9.92
CA LEU A 257 3.42 -6.49 -9.83
C LEU A 257 2.87 -5.95 -11.16
N GLY A 258 3.48 -6.31 -12.29
CA GLY A 258 3.03 -5.89 -13.62
C GLY A 258 1.59 -6.30 -13.89
N HIS A 259 1.24 -7.56 -13.58
CA HIS A 259 -0.15 -8.02 -13.63
C HIS A 259 -1.04 -7.16 -12.74
N ALA A 260 -0.71 -6.96 -11.46
CA ALA A 260 -1.51 -6.16 -10.54
C ALA A 260 -1.77 -4.73 -11.05
N LEU A 261 -0.77 -4.08 -11.66
CA LEU A 261 -0.88 -2.76 -12.27
C LEU A 261 -1.79 -2.77 -13.52
N LEU A 262 -1.74 -3.82 -14.34
CA LEU A 262 -2.67 -3.99 -15.47
C LEU A 262 -4.12 -4.16 -15.00
N ALA A 263 -4.38 -5.00 -14.00
CA ALA A 263 -5.72 -5.11 -13.40
C ALA A 263 -6.19 -3.76 -12.87
N ARG A 264 -5.30 -3.01 -12.22
CA ARG A 264 -5.61 -1.67 -11.70
C ARG A 264 -6.04 -0.72 -12.82
N LEU A 265 -5.31 -0.67 -13.93
CA LEU A 265 -5.69 0.14 -15.10
C LEU A 265 -7.04 -0.29 -15.71
N ALA A 266 -7.30 -1.59 -15.78
CA ALA A 266 -8.60 -2.11 -16.23
C ALA A 266 -9.74 -1.71 -15.28
N LEU A 267 -9.52 -1.81 -13.97
CA LEU A 267 -10.49 -1.42 -12.95
C LEU A 267 -10.74 0.09 -12.93
N VAL A 268 -9.75 0.93 -13.23
CA VAL A 268 -9.94 2.39 -13.41
C VAL A 268 -10.97 2.66 -14.48
N VAL A 269 -10.87 1.99 -15.64
CA VAL A 269 -11.82 2.16 -16.74
C VAL A 269 -13.21 1.69 -16.32
N VAL A 270 -13.32 0.50 -15.71
CA VAL A 270 -14.61 -0.04 -15.26
C VAL A 270 -15.29 0.87 -14.24
N LEU A 271 -14.56 1.31 -13.22
CA LEU A 271 -15.11 2.15 -12.16
C LEU A 271 -15.43 3.57 -12.67
N GLY A 272 -14.63 4.11 -13.60
CA GLY A 272 -14.92 5.37 -14.27
C GLY A 272 -16.21 5.31 -15.08
N VAL A 273 -16.45 4.19 -15.76
CA VAL A 273 -17.70 3.89 -16.47
C VAL A 273 -18.88 3.77 -15.51
N VAL A 274 -18.72 3.01 -14.42
CA VAL A 274 -19.74 2.86 -13.38
C VAL A 274 -20.13 4.22 -12.80
N PHE A 275 -19.13 5.07 -12.53
CA PHE A 275 -19.35 6.43 -12.06
C PHE A 275 -20.10 7.27 -13.11
N LEU A 276 -19.70 7.22 -14.39
CA LEU A 276 -20.36 7.92 -15.48
C LEU A 276 -21.86 7.55 -15.58
N ILE A 277 -22.18 6.24 -15.49
CA ILE A 277 -23.57 5.77 -15.47
C ILE A 277 -24.30 6.27 -14.22
N ALA A 278 -23.66 6.24 -13.06
CA ALA A 278 -24.28 6.62 -11.80
C ALA A 278 -24.66 8.11 -11.75
N VAL A 279 -23.84 9.00 -12.31
CA VAL A 279 -24.11 10.45 -12.36
C VAL A 279 -25.00 10.86 -13.53
N GLY A 280 -25.20 10.00 -14.54
CA GLY A 280 -26.10 10.26 -15.68
C GLY A 280 -27.57 9.96 -15.42
N ARG A 281 -27.94 9.46 -14.23
CA ARG A 281 -29.33 9.16 -13.86
C ARG A 281 -30.05 10.45 -13.43
N PRO A 282 -31.25 10.76 -13.96
CA PRO A 282 -32.02 11.92 -13.53
C PRO A 282 -32.27 11.88 -12.02
N SER A 283 -32.05 13.01 -11.34
CA SER A 283 -32.48 13.18 -9.96
C SER A 283 -34.00 13.00 -9.90
N PRO A 284 -34.55 12.15 -9.00
CA PRO A 284 -35.99 12.10 -8.78
C PRO A 284 -36.40 13.43 -8.13
N VAL A 285 -36.75 14.41 -8.95
CA VAL A 285 -37.43 15.61 -8.49
C VAL A 285 -38.88 15.20 -8.24
N ALA A 286 -39.35 15.43 -7.02
CA ALA A 286 -40.73 15.24 -6.61
C ALA A 286 -41.67 15.79 -7.69
N GLY A 287 -42.69 15.00 -8.02
CA GLY A 287 -43.73 15.39 -8.96
C GLY A 287 -44.20 16.80 -8.64
N ARG A 288 -44.07 17.68 -9.61
CA ARG A 288 -44.86 18.89 -9.66
C ARG A 288 -46.29 18.40 -9.90
N GLU A 289 -47.04 18.19 -8.83
CA GLU A 289 -48.50 18.24 -8.92
C GLU A 289 -48.82 19.59 -9.56
N THR A 290 -49.11 19.55 -10.85
CA THR A 290 -49.95 20.56 -11.48
C THR A 290 -51.31 20.39 -10.83
N THR A 291 -51.51 21.08 -9.71
CA THR A 291 -52.84 21.49 -9.30
C THR A 291 -53.36 22.39 -10.43
N ASP A 292 -54.09 21.79 -11.36
CA ASP A 292 -55.05 22.51 -12.18
C ASP A 292 -56.13 22.98 -11.20
N SER A 293 -55.93 24.17 -10.64
CA SER A 293 -56.98 24.91 -9.95
C SER A 293 -57.94 25.43 -11.01
N GLU A 294 -58.87 24.56 -11.42
CA GLU A 294 -60.07 24.97 -12.12
C GLU A 294 -60.85 25.89 -11.18
N THR A 295 -60.96 27.15 -11.59
CA THR A 295 -61.67 28.19 -10.86
C THR A 295 -63.14 28.04 -11.19
N THR A 296 -63.92 27.48 -10.25
CA THR A 296 -65.38 27.46 -10.34
C THR A 296 -65.93 28.35 -9.24
N ASP A 297 -66.55 29.47 -9.64
CA ASP A 297 -67.30 30.35 -8.75
C ASP A 297 -68.49 29.60 -8.12
N PRO A 298 -68.83 29.83 -6.83
CA PRO A 298 -70.06 29.31 -6.28
C PRO A 298 -71.17 30.36 -6.42
N GLU A 299 -72.14 30.07 -7.28
CA GLU A 299 -73.47 30.67 -7.20
C GLU A 299 -74.28 29.93 -6.11
N THR A 300 -74.93 30.73 -5.29
CA THR A 300 -75.93 30.44 -4.26
C THR A 300 -76.92 29.31 -4.61
N THR A 301 -77.27 28.45 -3.64
CA THR A 301 -78.56 28.34 -2.93
C THR A 301 -78.69 26.94 -2.26
N ASP A 302 -79.03 26.92 -0.97
CA ASP A 302 -79.44 25.73 -0.18
C ASP A 302 -80.87 25.24 -0.55
N PRO A 303 -81.52 24.32 0.20
CA PRO A 303 -81.30 22.86 0.20
C PRO A 303 -82.62 22.08 0.00
N GLU A 304 -82.60 20.83 -0.47
CA GLU A 304 -83.70 19.91 -0.15
C GLU A 304 -83.29 18.43 -0.15
N THR A 305 -83.59 17.81 0.99
CA THR A 305 -83.54 16.40 1.36
C THR A 305 -84.43 15.50 0.50
N THR A 306 -83.98 14.29 0.15
CA THR A 306 -84.56 12.97 0.55
C THR A 306 -84.07 11.82 -0.35
N ASP A 307 -83.48 10.79 0.28
CA ASP A 307 -83.49 9.37 -0.15
C ASP A 307 -84.91 8.78 0.11
N PRO A 308 -85.35 7.57 -0.38
CA PRO A 308 -84.54 6.35 -0.57
C PRO A 308 -84.99 5.33 -1.66
N GLU A 309 -84.18 4.25 -1.79
CA GLU A 309 -84.50 2.85 -2.20
C GLU A 309 -85.17 2.62 -3.60
N THR A 310 -84.87 1.59 -4.41
CA THR A 310 -84.92 0.15 -4.12
C THR A 310 -84.56 -0.66 -5.40
N THR A 311 -83.93 -1.84 -5.23
CA THR A 311 -84.09 -3.13 -5.96
C THR A 311 -83.97 -3.28 -7.49
N GLY A 312 -83.18 -4.29 -7.93
CA GLY A 312 -83.30 -4.98 -9.25
C GLY A 312 -84.51 -5.92 -9.32
N PRO A 313 -84.58 -6.98 -10.18
CA PRO A 313 -83.61 -7.51 -11.16
C PRO A 313 -84.19 -8.01 -12.53
N ALA A 314 -83.30 -8.50 -13.40
CA ALA A 314 -83.42 -9.67 -14.32
C ALA A 314 -84.15 -9.64 -15.69
N SER A 315 -83.49 -10.36 -16.63
CA SER A 315 -83.98 -11.10 -17.83
C SER A 315 -84.17 -10.34 -19.15
N ALA A 316 -84.07 -10.89 -20.37
CA ALA A 316 -83.32 -11.98 -21.00
C ALA A 316 -83.68 -11.99 -22.53
N GLY A 317 -82.70 -11.77 -23.43
CA GLY A 317 -82.64 -12.19 -24.87
C GLY A 317 -83.74 -11.78 -25.89
N PRO A 318 -83.64 -12.17 -27.18
CA PRO A 318 -82.46 -12.23 -28.08
C PRO A 318 -82.71 -11.70 -29.52
N GLN A 319 -81.69 -11.81 -30.40
CA GLN A 319 -81.69 -11.72 -31.89
C GLN A 319 -81.58 -10.29 -32.48
N SER A 320 -80.84 -9.97 -33.56
CA SER A 320 -80.33 -10.73 -34.71
C SER A 320 -79.15 -9.99 -35.39
N ALA A 321 -78.59 -10.65 -36.41
CA ALA A 321 -77.35 -10.38 -37.14
C ALA A 321 -77.20 -9.00 -37.81
N GLY A 322 -75.95 -8.53 -37.92
CA GLY A 322 -75.54 -7.42 -38.77
C GLY A 322 -74.01 -7.31 -38.85
N SER A 323 -73.50 -7.43 -40.07
CA SER A 323 -72.10 -7.60 -40.45
C SER A 323 -71.15 -6.43 -40.14
N GLY A 324 -69.93 -6.78 -39.69
CA GLY A 324 -68.66 -6.28 -40.22
C GLY A 324 -68.32 -4.79 -40.12
N SER A 325 -67.39 -4.43 -39.23
CA SER A 325 -66.37 -3.41 -39.50
C SER A 325 -65.27 -3.49 -38.44
N ALA A 326 -64.07 -3.81 -38.87
CA ALA A 326 -62.87 -3.83 -38.05
C ALA A 326 -62.46 -2.41 -37.65
N GLY A 327 -62.28 -2.18 -36.35
CA GLY A 327 -61.65 -0.99 -35.78
C GLY A 327 -60.85 -1.39 -34.56
N SER A 328 -59.52 -1.39 -34.70
CA SER A 328 -58.55 -1.92 -33.73
C SER A 328 -58.56 -1.15 -32.40
N GLY A 329 -59.07 -1.76 -31.34
CA GLY A 329 -58.75 -1.39 -29.96
C GLY A 329 -57.41 -2.00 -29.57
N SER A 330 -56.32 -1.23 -29.62
CA SER A 330 -55.05 -1.62 -29.01
C SER A 330 -55.18 -1.52 -27.49
N ALA A 331 -55.55 -2.63 -26.85
CA ALA A 331 -55.35 -2.82 -25.43
C ALA A 331 -53.85 -2.67 -25.12
N GLY A 332 -53.50 -1.67 -24.31
CA GLY A 332 -52.14 -1.41 -23.86
C GLY A 332 -51.63 -2.55 -22.98
N PHE A 333 -50.95 -3.51 -23.58
CA PHE A 333 -50.08 -4.43 -22.86
C PHE A 333 -48.77 -3.70 -22.55
N GLU A 334 -48.68 -3.07 -21.38
CA GLU A 334 -47.39 -2.63 -20.86
C GLU A 334 -46.48 -3.86 -20.65
N PRO A 335 -45.26 -3.89 -21.22
CA PRO A 335 -44.40 -5.05 -21.08
C PRO A 335 -43.78 -5.06 -19.68
N ALA A 336 -44.20 -6.01 -18.84
CA ALA A 336 -43.61 -6.36 -17.54
C ALA A 336 -42.08 -6.57 -17.57
N GLY A 337 -41.48 -6.70 -18.76
CA GLY A 337 -40.02 -6.78 -18.97
C GLY A 337 -39.25 -5.47 -18.71
N ARG A 338 -39.88 -4.28 -18.77
CA ARG A 338 -39.18 -3.00 -18.50
C ARG A 338 -38.94 -2.77 -17.01
N GLU A 339 -39.87 -3.17 -16.15
CA GLU A 339 -39.74 -3.05 -14.70
C GLU A 339 -38.70 -4.03 -14.13
N SER A 340 -38.73 -5.29 -14.59
CA SER A 340 -37.73 -6.31 -14.23
C SER A 340 -36.31 -5.93 -14.66
N ALA A 341 -36.15 -5.40 -15.88
CA ALA A 341 -34.86 -4.87 -16.36
C ALA A 341 -34.40 -3.62 -15.57
N GLY A 342 -35.34 -2.79 -15.11
CA GLY A 342 -35.08 -1.64 -14.24
C GLY A 342 -34.64 -2.05 -12.84
N ALA A 343 -35.29 -3.04 -12.23
CA ALA A 343 -34.98 -3.57 -10.91
C ALA A 343 -33.62 -4.30 -10.87
N ALA A 344 -33.35 -5.18 -11.85
CA ALA A 344 -32.06 -5.86 -11.98
C ALA A 344 -30.90 -4.84 -12.17
N ARG A 345 -31.14 -3.76 -12.93
CA ARG A 345 -30.16 -2.69 -13.17
C ARG A 345 -29.98 -1.73 -11.99
N ARG A 346 -30.95 -1.65 -11.06
CA ARG A 346 -30.86 -0.89 -9.80
C ARG A 346 -29.96 -1.58 -8.78
N ILE A 347 -29.93 -2.91 -8.74
CA ILE A 347 -29.11 -3.71 -7.82
C ILE A 347 -27.72 -4.00 -8.40
N ALA A 348 -27.58 -4.19 -9.71
CA ALA A 348 -26.31 -4.55 -10.33
C ALA A 348 -25.22 -3.46 -10.25
N LEU A 349 -25.56 -2.17 -10.42
CA LEU A 349 -24.55 -1.09 -10.44
C LEU A 349 -23.81 -0.89 -9.10
N PRO A 350 -24.49 -0.77 -7.93
CA PRO A 350 -23.80 -0.66 -6.65
C PRO A 350 -23.00 -1.92 -6.31
N ALA A 351 -23.50 -3.12 -6.65
CA ALA A 351 -22.75 -4.36 -6.45
C ALA A 351 -21.44 -4.37 -7.25
N VAL A 352 -21.47 -3.97 -8.52
CA VAL A 352 -20.27 -3.83 -9.36
C VAL A 352 -19.33 -2.75 -8.83
N ALA A 353 -19.85 -1.63 -8.34
CA ALA A 353 -19.02 -0.58 -7.73
C ALA A 353 -18.28 -1.08 -6.48
N VAL A 354 -18.97 -1.82 -5.60
CA VAL A 354 -18.38 -2.40 -4.39
C VAL A 354 -17.34 -3.47 -4.76
N ALA A 355 -17.69 -4.42 -5.63
CA ALA A 355 -16.76 -5.45 -6.07
C ALA A 355 -15.52 -4.85 -6.74
N GLY A 356 -15.70 -3.85 -7.61
CA GLY A 356 -14.60 -3.15 -8.26
C GLY A 356 -13.74 -2.35 -7.28
N ALA A 357 -14.32 -1.72 -6.25
CA ALA A 357 -13.58 -1.01 -5.21
C ALA A 357 -12.75 -1.97 -4.33
N VAL A 358 -13.28 -3.15 -4.00
CA VAL A 358 -12.54 -4.19 -3.29
C VAL A 358 -11.43 -4.76 -4.17
N ALA A 359 -11.72 -5.09 -5.43
CA ALA A 359 -10.70 -5.55 -6.38
C ALA A 359 -9.59 -4.50 -6.57
N MET A 360 -9.94 -3.22 -6.59
CA MET A 360 -8.99 -2.11 -6.69
C MET A 360 -7.99 -2.11 -5.53
N THR A 361 -8.45 -2.26 -4.28
CA THR A 361 -7.55 -2.28 -3.12
C THR A 361 -6.72 -3.56 -3.05
N LEU A 362 -7.27 -4.70 -3.50
CA LEU A 362 -6.52 -5.95 -3.63
C LEU A 362 -5.32 -5.84 -4.58
N THR A 363 -5.39 -5.01 -5.63
CA THR A 363 -4.21 -4.78 -6.51
C THR A 363 -3.00 -4.17 -5.80
N TRP A 364 -3.16 -3.59 -4.61
CA TRP A 364 -2.04 -3.17 -3.78
C TRP A 364 -1.62 -4.29 -2.83
N THR A 365 -2.57 -4.84 -2.09
CA THR A 365 -2.27 -5.76 -0.97
C THR A 365 -1.77 -7.12 -1.42
N LEU A 366 -2.00 -7.49 -2.67
CA LEU A 366 -1.45 -8.70 -3.29
C LEU A 366 -0.04 -8.50 -3.88
N ALA A 367 0.48 -7.27 -3.87
CA ALA A 367 1.81 -6.92 -4.40
C ALA A 367 2.65 -6.11 -3.39
N ASP A 368 2.32 -6.21 -2.10
CA ASP A 368 2.89 -5.44 -0.98
C ASP A 368 3.19 -6.37 0.21
N HIS A 369 3.78 -5.83 1.29
CA HIS A 369 4.15 -6.55 2.52
C HIS A 369 3.01 -7.34 3.18
N ALA A 370 1.74 -7.09 2.84
CA ALA A 370 0.62 -7.88 3.31
C ALA A 370 0.70 -9.35 2.86
N GLN A 371 1.42 -9.67 1.78
CA GLN A 371 1.68 -11.02 1.29
C GLN A 371 2.85 -11.75 1.97
N SER A 372 3.57 -11.07 2.88
CA SER A 372 4.77 -11.61 3.55
C SER A 372 4.56 -11.74 5.04
N GLY A 373 5.16 -12.75 5.69
CA GLY A 373 5.20 -12.94 7.14
C GLY A 373 4.04 -13.75 7.72
N THR A 374 3.78 -13.58 9.02
CA THR A 374 2.76 -14.34 9.74
C THR A 374 1.34 -13.89 9.38
N GLN A 375 0.36 -14.81 9.37
CA GLN A 375 -1.07 -14.51 9.20
C GLN A 375 -1.43 -13.75 7.89
N ILE A 376 -0.85 -14.15 6.75
CA ILE A 376 -1.15 -13.55 5.42
C ILE A 376 -2.66 -13.48 5.17
N TRP A 377 -3.40 -14.54 5.53
CA TRP A 377 -4.86 -14.63 5.37
C TRP A 377 -5.64 -13.49 6.05
N LEU A 378 -5.09 -12.90 7.12
CA LEU A 378 -5.70 -11.77 7.83
C LEU A 378 -5.05 -10.43 7.43
N ALA A 379 -3.76 -10.41 7.14
CA ALA A 379 -3.03 -9.21 6.74
C ALA A 379 -3.55 -8.60 5.45
N VAL A 380 -3.85 -9.43 4.45
CA VAL A 380 -4.38 -9.00 3.15
C VAL A 380 -5.74 -8.31 3.27
N PRO A 381 -6.77 -8.92 3.90
CA PRO A 381 -8.05 -8.25 4.10
C PRO A 381 -7.94 -7.05 5.03
N ALA A 382 -7.14 -7.10 6.10
CA ALA A 382 -6.96 -5.97 7.01
C ALA A 382 -6.37 -4.74 6.29
N THR A 383 -5.33 -4.95 5.48
CA THR A 383 -4.71 -3.88 4.68
C THR A 383 -5.68 -3.35 3.63
N SER A 384 -6.45 -4.22 2.98
CA SER A 384 -7.42 -3.85 1.95
C SER A 384 -8.56 -3.02 2.54
N LEU A 385 -9.05 -3.41 3.72
CA LEU A 385 -10.05 -2.67 4.49
C LEU A 385 -9.51 -1.32 4.99
N HIS A 386 -8.27 -1.28 5.47
CA HIS A 386 -7.62 -0.04 5.90
C HIS A 386 -7.54 0.96 4.74
N LEU A 387 -7.04 0.51 3.58
CA LEU A 387 -6.90 1.34 2.38
C LEU A 387 -8.27 1.80 1.86
N LEU A 388 -9.27 0.90 1.82
CA LEU A 388 -10.62 1.27 1.39
C LEU A 388 -11.24 2.30 2.32
N ALA A 389 -11.18 2.08 3.64
CA ALA A 389 -11.71 3.02 4.63
C ALA A 389 -11.04 4.40 4.52
N MET A 390 -9.71 4.42 4.35
CA MET A 390 -8.94 5.64 4.12
C MET A 390 -9.35 6.34 2.82
N ALA A 391 -9.49 5.61 1.71
CA ALA A 391 -9.91 6.15 0.42
C ALA A 391 -11.33 6.76 0.48
N LEU A 392 -12.29 6.05 1.09
CA LEU A 392 -13.68 6.49 1.21
C LEU A 392 -13.79 7.77 2.06
N TRP A 393 -13.11 7.79 3.22
CA TRP A 393 -13.12 8.94 4.10
C TRP A 393 -12.42 10.16 3.50
N LEU A 394 -11.16 10.01 3.04
CA LEU A 394 -10.38 11.13 2.53
C LEU A 394 -10.99 11.70 1.25
N GLY A 395 -11.43 10.85 0.32
CA GLY A 395 -12.06 11.29 -0.93
C GLY A 395 -13.35 12.07 -0.70
N GLY A 396 -14.22 11.58 0.18
CA GLY A 396 -15.45 12.30 0.54
C GLY A 396 -15.17 13.62 1.25
N LEU A 397 -14.14 13.67 2.11
CA LEU A 397 -13.72 14.90 2.79
C LEU A 397 -13.21 15.95 1.80
N VAL A 398 -12.40 15.56 0.81
CA VAL A 398 -11.92 16.48 -0.24
C VAL A 398 -13.09 16.99 -1.08
N ALA A 399 -14.01 16.12 -1.48
CA ALA A 399 -15.20 16.52 -2.24
C ALA A 399 -16.07 17.53 -1.47
N LEU A 400 -16.28 17.30 -0.16
CA LEU A 400 -16.95 18.23 0.74
C LEU A 400 -16.19 19.57 0.83
N THR A 401 -14.89 19.51 1.06
CA THR A 401 -14.04 20.69 1.31
C THR A 401 -13.94 21.59 0.08
N VAL A 402 -13.76 21.03 -1.12
CA VAL A 402 -13.75 21.78 -2.38
C VAL A 402 -15.06 22.56 -2.57
N ARG A 403 -16.19 22.03 -2.09
CA ARG A 403 -17.48 22.72 -2.15
C ARG A 403 -17.65 23.78 -1.08
N VAL A 404 -17.13 23.56 0.13
CA VAL A 404 -17.18 24.50 1.26
C VAL A 404 -16.24 25.70 1.05
N LEU A 405 -15.05 25.45 0.49
CA LEU A 405 -14.03 26.48 0.25
C LEU A 405 -14.21 27.23 -1.09
N ALA A 406 -15.12 26.76 -1.95
CA ALA A 406 -15.53 27.46 -3.16
C ALA A 406 -15.90 28.93 -2.88
N PRO A 407 -15.34 29.91 -3.62
CA PRO A 407 -15.79 31.29 -3.53
C PRO A 407 -17.30 31.36 -3.80
N ALA A 408 -18.05 32.05 -2.95
CA ALA A 408 -19.45 32.34 -3.18
C ALA A 408 -19.56 33.26 -4.41
N GLY A 409 -19.68 32.67 -5.59
CA GLY A 409 -19.91 33.42 -6.82
C GLY A 409 -21.30 34.06 -6.79
N LYS A 410 -21.42 35.26 -7.35
CA LYS A 410 -22.68 36.04 -7.43
C LYS A 410 -23.81 35.40 -8.24
N GLN A 411 -23.68 34.16 -8.74
CA GLN A 411 -24.66 33.50 -9.63
C GLN A 411 -24.74 31.96 -9.48
N GLY A 412 -24.41 31.40 -8.31
CA GLY A 412 -24.67 29.98 -8.05
C GLY A 412 -26.05 29.79 -7.40
N PRO A 413 -26.83 28.73 -7.71
CA PRO A 413 -28.02 28.42 -6.93
C PRO A 413 -27.64 28.36 -5.43
N PRO A 414 -28.54 28.83 -4.53
CA PRO A 414 -28.29 28.78 -3.08
C PRO A 414 -27.85 27.37 -2.73
N LEU A 415 -26.85 27.24 -1.84
CA LEU A 415 -26.28 25.96 -1.35
C LEU A 415 -27.28 24.82 -1.58
N VAL A 416 -27.15 24.10 -2.71
CA VAL A 416 -27.93 22.87 -2.91
C VAL A 416 -27.62 22.06 -1.67
N SER A 417 -28.65 21.83 -0.84
CA SER A 417 -28.44 21.56 0.57
C SER A 417 -27.51 20.36 0.71
N LEU A 418 -26.30 20.61 1.22
CA LEU A 418 -25.40 19.53 1.65
C LEU A 418 -25.98 18.84 2.90
N GLU A 419 -27.02 19.43 3.49
CA GLU A 419 -27.74 19.01 4.68
C GLU A 419 -28.13 17.52 4.69
N PRO A 420 -28.65 16.90 3.60
CA PRO A 420 -28.94 15.47 3.58
C PRO A 420 -27.68 14.60 3.47
N ALA A 421 -26.59 15.13 2.93
CA ALA A 421 -25.33 14.41 2.73
C ALA A 421 -24.44 14.41 3.98
N LEU A 422 -24.49 15.47 4.80
CA LEU A 422 -23.66 15.62 6.01
C LEU A 422 -23.84 14.46 7.02
N PRO A 423 -25.07 14.10 7.45
CA PRO A 423 -25.27 13.01 8.40
C PRO A 423 -24.80 11.66 7.85
N ARG A 424 -25.04 11.41 6.55
CA ARG A 424 -24.63 10.17 5.88
C ARG A 424 -23.11 10.06 5.80
N PHE A 425 -22.44 11.13 5.39
CA PHE A 425 -20.99 11.18 5.34
C PHE A 425 -20.37 11.09 6.73
N SER A 426 -20.97 11.73 7.74
CA SER A 426 -20.51 11.65 9.13
C SER A 426 -20.56 10.22 9.69
N ARG A 427 -21.65 9.47 9.43
CA ARG A 427 -21.76 8.04 9.79
C ARG A 427 -20.71 7.19 9.07
N LEU A 428 -20.52 7.42 7.77
CA LEU A 428 -19.49 6.73 7.00
C LEU A 428 -18.09 7.03 7.55
N ALA A 429 -17.79 8.30 7.83
CA ALA A 429 -16.51 8.72 8.39
C ALA A 429 -16.25 8.02 9.73
N LEU A 430 -17.24 7.95 10.63
CA LEU A 430 -17.11 7.24 11.90
C LEU A 430 -16.78 5.75 11.70
N LEU A 431 -17.49 5.08 10.79
CA LEU A 431 -17.21 3.68 10.43
C LEU A 431 -15.79 3.53 9.87
N CYS A 432 -15.38 4.39 8.94
CA CYS A 432 -14.04 4.38 8.36
C CYS A 432 -12.97 4.57 9.44
N PHE A 433 -13.15 5.49 10.38
CA PHE A 433 -12.21 5.66 11.51
C PHE A 433 -12.14 4.43 12.40
N ALA A 434 -13.28 3.77 12.70
CA ALA A 434 -13.28 2.55 13.49
C ALA A 434 -12.49 1.43 12.77
N VAL A 435 -12.73 1.26 11.47
CA VAL A 435 -12.00 0.29 10.64
C VAL A 435 -10.51 0.62 10.59
N ILE A 436 -10.14 1.87 10.33
CA ILE A 436 -8.75 2.35 10.29
C ILE A 436 -8.05 2.12 11.63
N ALA A 437 -8.73 2.36 12.76
CA ALA A 437 -8.17 2.16 14.09
C ALA A 437 -7.90 0.67 14.38
N VAL A 438 -8.90 -0.20 14.15
CA VAL A 438 -8.77 -1.64 14.40
C VAL A 438 -7.72 -2.27 13.48
N THR A 439 -7.83 -2.01 12.17
CA THR A 439 -6.87 -2.54 11.19
C THR A 439 -5.49 -1.93 11.39
N GLY A 440 -5.39 -0.63 11.69
CA GLY A 440 -4.13 0.05 11.93
C GLY A 440 -3.41 -0.47 13.17
N LEU A 441 -4.13 -0.79 14.25
CA LEU A 441 -3.57 -1.42 15.44
C LEU A 441 -3.00 -2.80 15.13
N TYR A 442 -3.78 -3.64 14.45
CA TYR A 442 -3.33 -4.97 14.01
C TYR A 442 -2.10 -4.90 13.11
N LEU A 443 -2.13 -4.05 12.08
CA LEU A 443 -1.02 -3.88 11.14
C LEU A 443 0.22 -3.32 11.83
N SER A 444 0.06 -2.39 12.78
CA SER A 444 1.17 -1.84 13.56
C SER A 444 1.84 -2.91 14.42
N TRP A 445 1.07 -3.69 15.17
CA TRP A 445 1.58 -4.81 15.97
C TRP A 445 2.36 -5.80 15.08
N ARG A 446 1.76 -6.18 13.95
CA ARG A 446 2.35 -7.12 13.00
C ARG A 446 3.65 -6.58 12.36
N GLN A 447 3.70 -5.31 11.98
CA GLN A 447 4.87 -4.72 11.29
C GLN A 447 6.00 -4.33 12.26
N VAL A 448 5.67 -4.03 13.52
CA VAL A 448 6.66 -3.63 14.52
C VAL A 448 7.35 -4.83 15.16
N GLY A 449 6.58 -5.86 15.54
CA GLY A 449 7.10 -7.08 16.17
C GLY A 449 7.50 -6.90 17.64
N THR A 450 8.42 -5.99 17.96
CA THR A 450 8.97 -5.81 19.31
C THR A 450 8.95 -4.35 19.77
N TRP A 451 8.97 -4.12 21.08
CA TRP A 451 8.98 -2.77 21.65
C TRP A 451 10.26 -1.97 21.30
N GLY A 452 11.42 -2.63 21.25
CA GLY A 452 12.68 -1.99 20.87
C GLY A 452 12.66 -1.48 19.43
N ALA A 453 11.98 -2.20 18.53
CA ALA A 453 11.84 -1.81 17.13
C ALA A 453 11.08 -0.49 16.92
N LEU A 454 10.24 -0.06 17.87
CA LEU A 454 9.53 1.23 17.79
C LEU A 454 10.49 2.43 17.83
N GLY A 455 11.55 2.36 18.64
CA GLY A 455 12.54 3.44 18.76
C GLY A 455 13.81 3.19 17.93
N GLY A 456 14.15 1.92 17.72
CA GLY A 456 15.36 1.48 17.04
C GLY A 456 15.30 1.45 15.52
N THR A 457 14.13 1.71 14.90
CA THR A 457 13.98 1.72 13.44
C THR A 457 13.33 2.99 12.93
N ASP A 458 13.62 3.35 11.68
CA ASP A 458 12.96 4.47 11.00
C ASP A 458 11.46 4.24 10.85
N PHE A 459 11.05 3.00 10.56
CA PHE A 459 9.64 2.61 10.50
C PHE A 459 8.92 2.89 11.82
N GLY A 460 9.51 2.47 12.95
CA GLY A 460 8.96 2.69 14.28
C GLY A 460 8.81 4.18 14.61
N ARG A 461 9.82 4.99 14.28
CA ARG A 461 9.81 6.45 14.48
C ARG A 461 8.75 7.14 13.61
N LEU A 462 8.62 6.76 12.34
CA LEU A 462 7.57 7.26 11.45
C LEU A 462 6.17 6.87 11.94
N LEU A 463 6.01 5.66 12.45
CA LEU A 463 4.74 5.19 13.03
C LEU A 463 4.36 6.02 14.27
N LEU A 464 5.30 6.28 15.18
CA LEU A 464 5.09 7.15 16.33
C LEU A 464 4.72 8.58 15.90
N GLY A 465 5.41 9.13 14.89
CA GLY A 465 5.09 10.41 14.30
C GLY A 465 3.67 10.46 13.70
N LYS A 466 3.26 9.41 12.99
CA LYS A 466 1.90 9.26 12.45
C LYS A 466 0.86 9.22 13.57
N LEU A 467 1.10 8.46 14.63
CA LEU A 467 0.19 8.38 15.79
C LEU A 467 0.06 9.73 16.49
N ALA A 468 1.17 10.43 16.72
CA ALA A 468 1.16 11.77 17.30
C ALA A 468 0.38 12.78 16.42
N ALA A 469 0.58 12.74 15.10
CA ALA A 469 -0.14 13.60 14.16
C ALA A 469 -1.66 13.31 14.16
N VAL A 470 -2.06 12.04 14.19
CA VAL A 470 -3.48 11.63 14.29
C VAL A 470 -4.10 12.09 15.61
N LEU A 471 -3.40 11.94 16.73
CA LEU A 471 -3.85 12.46 18.02
C LEU A 471 -4.00 13.99 18.00
N GLY A 472 -3.10 14.69 17.31
CA GLY A 472 -3.20 16.13 17.05
C GLY A 472 -4.47 16.51 16.28
N VAL A 473 -4.80 15.78 15.21
CA VAL A 473 -6.06 15.98 14.45
C VAL A 473 -7.29 15.79 15.36
N LEU A 474 -7.30 14.73 16.17
CA LEU A 474 -8.41 14.44 17.09
C LEU A 474 -8.54 15.50 18.19
N ALA A 475 -7.43 16.02 18.71
CA ALA A 475 -7.40 17.11 19.69
C ALA A 475 -7.97 18.40 19.10
N LEU A 476 -7.59 18.77 17.87
CA LEU A 476 -8.17 19.94 17.19
C LEU A 476 -9.66 19.76 16.92
N ALA A 477 -10.07 18.60 16.41
CA ALA A 477 -11.48 18.32 16.11
C ALA A 477 -12.35 18.36 17.37
N SER A 478 -11.86 17.80 18.50
CA SER A 478 -12.58 17.83 19.78
C SER A 478 -12.61 19.24 20.39
N GLY A 479 -11.53 20.01 20.29
CA GLY A 479 -11.48 21.42 20.68
C GLY A 479 -12.48 22.27 19.89
N ALA A 480 -12.54 22.09 18.57
CA ALA A 480 -13.50 22.77 17.70
C ALA A 480 -14.95 22.43 18.08
N ARG A 481 -15.26 21.16 18.34
CA ARG A 481 -16.60 20.72 18.78
C ARG A 481 -17.01 21.33 20.13
N ARG A 482 -16.12 21.32 21.12
CA ARG A 482 -16.37 21.92 22.45
C ARG A 482 -16.63 23.42 22.36
N PHE A 483 -15.93 24.13 21.48
CA PHE A 483 -16.13 25.57 21.28
C PHE A 483 -17.50 25.89 20.69
N VAL A 484 -17.94 25.15 19.67
CA VAL A 484 -19.28 25.32 19.07
C VAL A 484 -20.38 25.04 20.09
N GLN A 485 -20.27 23.93 20.83
CA GLN A 485 -21.26 23.56 21.87
C GLN A 485 -21.35 24.58 23.02
N ARG A 486 -20.24 25.22 23.40
CA ARG A 486 -20.25 26.30 24.41
C ARG A 486 -20.97 27.57 23.92
N ARG A 487 -20.97 27.81 22.61
CA ARG A 487 -21.62 28.98 22.00
C ARG A 487 -23.13 28.80 21.88
N ASP A 488 -23.59 27.60 21.51
CA ASP A 488 -25.03 27.26 21.45
C ASP A 488 -25.69 27.16 22.82
N ARG A 489 -24.90 26.96 23.89
CA ARG A 489 -25.38 26.94 25.29
C ARG A 489 -25.43 28.32 25.96
N SER A 490 -24.97 29.37 25.30
CA SER A 490 -25.15 30.74 25.82
C SER A 490 -26.60 31.14 25.52
N PRO A 491 -27.48 31.33 26.53
CA PRO A 491 -28.86 31.75 26.28
C PRO A 491 -28.85 33.02 25.45
N GLN A 492 -29.70 33.11 24.43
CA GLN A 492 -29.96 34.37 23.73
C GLN A 492 -30.45 35.41 24.75
N ALA A 493 -29.53 36.23 25.24
CA ALA A 493 -29.88 37.44 25.97
C ALA A 493 -30.55 38.40 24.95
N PRO A 494 -31.75 38.94 25.25
CA PRO A 494 -32.42 39.90 24.37
C PRO A 494 -31.52 41.12 24.14
N GLN A 495 -31.21 41.39 22.87
CA GLN A 495 -30.69 42.67 22.35
C GLN A 495 -29.60 43.37 23.20
N ALA A 496 -28.35 42.91 23.09
CA ALA A 496 -27.18 43.74 23.41
C ALA A 496 -26.55 44.29 22.11
N PRO A 497 -25.99 45.52 22.10
CA PRO A 497 -25.43 46.15 20.91
C PRO A 497 -24.39 45.26 20.23
N GLN A 498 -24.48 45.16 18.90
CA GLN A 498 -23.62 44.31 18.07
C GLN A 498 -22.13 44.54 18.37
N ALA A 499 -21.49 43.59 19.03
CA ALA A 499 -20.04 43.57 19.16
C ALA A 499 -19.40 43.53 17.75
N PRO A 500 -18.23 44.15 17.48
CA PRO A 500 -17.72 44.44 16.13
C PRO A 500 -17.28 43.23 15.27
N GLY A 501 -17.65 42.01 15.62
CA GLY A 501 -17.32 40.80 14.89
C GLY A 501 -18.47 40.36 13.98
N GLY A 502 -18.67 41.02 12.84
CA GLY A 502 -19.72 40.64 11.87
C GLY A 502 -19.63 39.17 11.41
N PRO A 503 -20.65 38.64 10.70
CA PRO A 503 -20.72 37.25 10.22
C PRO A 503 -19.43 36.74 9.53
N GLY A 504 -18.68 37.63 8.89
CA GLY A 504 -17.39 37.35 8.28
C GLY A 504 -16.29 36.90 9.26
N ALA A 505 -16.32 37.32 10.53
CA ALA A 505 -15.34 36.89 11.54
C ALA A 505 -15.55 35.43 11.99
N ALA A 506 -16.80 34.97 12.09
CA ALA A 506 -17.13 33.59 12.40
C ALA A 506 -16.76 32.65 11.23
N VAL A 507 -17.10 33.04 10.00
CA VAL A 507 -16.72 32.31 8.77
C VAL A 507 -15.20 32.25 8.61
N ARG A 508 -14.49 33.34 8.89
CA ARG A 508 -13.01 33.38 8.80
C ARG A 508 -12.34 32.49 9.85
N ARG A 509 -12.90 32.36 11.06
CA ARG A 509 -12.41 31.43 12.09
C ARG A 509 -12.69 29.97 11.73
N LEU A 510 -13.89 29.66 11.21
CA LEU A 510 -14.21 28.32 10.70
C LEU A 510 -13.25 27.92 9.57
N ARG A 511 -13.00 28.82 8.61
CA ARG A 511 -12.03 28.60 7.54
C ARG A 511 -10.61 28.35 8.06
N ARG A 512 -10.18 29.05 9.12
CA ARG A 512 -8.87 28.81 9.76
C ARG A 512 -8.81 27.45 10.47
N SER A 513 -9.89 27.03 11.14
CA SER A 513 -9.97 25.69 11.76
C SER A 513 -9.90 24.59 10.70
N VAL A 514 -10.69 24.71 9.63
CA VAL A 514 -10.66 23.77 8.50
C VAL A 514 -9.29 23.74 7.83
N ALA A 515 -8.65 24.90 7.65
CA ALA A 515 -7.28 24.95 7.11
C ALA A 515 -6.26 24.24 8.01
N GLY A 516 -6.38 24.38 9.34
CA GLY A 516 -5.54 23.66 10.30
C GLY A 516 -5.77 22.15 10.28
N GLU A 517 -7.02 21.71 10.19
CA GLU A 517 -7.39 20.29 10.03
C GLU A 517 -6.84 19.70 8.72
N VAL A 518 -6.94 20.44 7.62
CA VAL A 518 -6.38 20.04 6.31
C VAL A 518 -4.85 19.95 6.38
N ALA A 519 -4.18 20.93 6.99
CA ALA A 519 -2.72 20.93 7.10
C ALA A 519 -2.20 19.69 7.87
N LEU A 520 -2.81 19.36 9.01
CA LEU A 520 -2.45 18.13 9.75
C LEU A 520 -2.83 16.86 8.99
N GLY A 521 -3.95 16.85 8.26
CA GLY A 521 -4.29 15.76 7.36
C GLY A 521 -3.21 15.52 6.30
N VAL A 522 -2.66 16.60 5.72
CA VAL A 522 -1.53 16.52 4.77
C VAL A 522 -0.28 15.95 5.44
N VAL A 523 0.02 16.33 6.69
CA VAL A 523 1.14 15.76 7.46
C VAL A 523 0.95 14.24 7.65
N VAL A 524 -0.23 13.79 8.09
CA VAL A 524 -0.52 12.36 8.27
C VAL A 524 -0.36 11.57 6.97
N VAL A 525 -0.84 12.13 5.85
CA VAL A 525 -0.71 11.51 4.52
C VAL A 525 0.76 11.48 4.09
N SER A 526 1.52 12.55 4.34
CA SER A 526 2.95 12.63 3.98
C SER A 526 3.79 11.62 4.76
N ILE A 527 3.58 11.53 6.08
CA ILE A 527 4.24 10.49 6.91
C ILE A 527 3.85 9.10 6.41
N THR A 528 2.57 8.88 6.10
CA THR A 528 2.12 7.58 5.57
C THR A 528 2.76 7.24 4.23
N ALA A 529 2.97 8.23 3.34
CA ALA A 529 3.61 8.01 2.04
C ALA A 529 5.07 7.53 2.20
N VAL A 530 5.81 8.10 3.15
CA VAL A 530 7.17 7.65 3.47
C VAL A 530 7.15 6.28 4.17
N LEU A 531 6.22 6.09 5.12
CA LEU A 531 6.11 4.85 5.91
C LEU A 531 5.78 3.62 5.04
N VAL A 532 5.01 3.79 3.96
CA VAL A 532 4.70 2.70 3.01
C VAL A 532 5.94 2.22 2.25
N ASP A 533 6.92 3.09 2.03
CA ASP A 533 8.18 2.76 1.31
C ASP A 533 9.31 2.34 2.26
N THR A 534 9.09 2.46 3.57
CA THR A 534 10.08 2.13 4.59
C THR A 534 9.96 0.66 4.97
N ALA A 535 11.08 -0.06 4.98
CA ALA A 535 11.13 -1.45 5.43
C ALA A 535 10.45 -1.61 6.82
N PRO A 536 9.57 -2.60 7.01
CA PRO A 536 8.92 -2.84 8.31
C PRO A 536 9.93 -2.94 9.47
N ALA A 537 9.54 -2.50 10.67
CA ALA A 537 10.45 -2.55 11.81
C ALA A 537 10.88 -3.98 12.14
N ARG A 538 9.97 -4.96 12.01
CA ARG A 538 10.26 -6.38 12.26
C ARG A 538 11.34 -6.98 11.35
N THR A 539 11.62 -6.37 10.20
CA THR A 539 12.63 -6.85 9.24
C THR A 539 13.91 -6.04 9.27
N SER A 540 13.85 -4.78 9.74
CA SER A 540 15.01 -3.90 9.87
C SER A 540 15.64 -3.91 11.26
N TYR A 541 14.87 -4.27 12.30
CA TYR A 541 15.33 -4.31 13.68
C TYR A 541 16.11 -5.59 13.99
N ALA A 542 17.38 -5.43 14.30
CA ALA A 542 18.22 -6.48 14.88
C ALA A 542 18.67 -6.01 16.27
N PRO A 543 18.14 -6.58 17.37
CA PRO A 543 18.61 -6.23 18.70
C PRO A 543 20.09 -6.58 18.83
N PRO A 544 20.89 -5.75 19.51
CA PRO A 544 22.27 -6.10 19.81
C PRO A 544 22.28 -7.36 20.66
N VAL A 545 23.14 -8.32 20.33
CA VAL A 545 23.44 -9.42 21.23
C VAL A 545 24.42 -8.88 22.25
N ASP A 546 24.13 -9.02 23.54
CA ASP A 546 25.08 -8.77 24.63
C ASP A 546 24.98 -9.97 25.59
N THR A 547 25.86 -10.94 25.40
CA THR A 547 25.82 -12.23 26.11
C THR A 547 27.13 -12.48 26.82
N THR A 548 27.05 -12.81 28.10
CA THR A 548 28.21 -13.17 28.91
C THR A 548 28.16 -14.64 29.27
N VAL A 549 29.22 -15.39 28.94
CA VAL A 549 29.39 -16.80 29.33
C VAL A 549 30.57 -16.94 30.29
N PRO A 550 30.52 -17.89 31.25
CA PRO A 550 31.65 -18.13 32.13
C PRO A 550 32.85 -18.69 31.36
N PHE A 551 34.06 -18.25 31.71
CA PHE A 551 35.28 -18.86 31.20
C PHE A 551 35.47 -20.24 31.87
N PRO A 552 35.78 -21.32 31.13
CA PRO A 552 35.91 -22.64 31.71
C PRO A 552 36.99 -22.70 32.81
N ALA A 553 36.59 -22.97 34.05
CA ALA A 553 37.50 -22.91 35.20
C ALA A 553 38.65 -23.94 35.14
N ALA A 554 38.46 -25.04 34.40
CA ALA A 554 39.47 -26.09 34.18
C ALA A 554 40.55 -25.68 33.17
N ALA A 555 40.29 -24.65 32.35
CA ALA A 555 41.19 -24.19 31.31
C ALA A 555 42.22 -23.15 31.78
N ALA A 556 41.94 -22.45 32.88
CA ALA A 556 42.81 -21.40 33.39
C ALA A 556 43.67 -21.92 34.56
N ASN A 557 44.96 -22.16 34.31
CA ASN A 557 45.92 -22.48 35.36
C ASN A 557 46.07 -21.30 36.32
N ALA A 558 45.78 -21.51 37.60
CA ALA A 558 45.76 -20.45 38.63
C ALA A 558 47.14 -19.79 38.87
N SER A 559 48.22 -20.44 38.47
CA SER A 559 49.61 -20.02 38.66
C SER A 559 50.23 -19.33 37.44
N GLY A 560 49.53 -19.25 36.30
CA GLY A 560 50.03 -18.64 35.07
C GLY A 560 49.61 -17.17 34.88
N PRO A 561 50.22 -16.44 33.93
CA PRO A 561 49.88 -15.03 33.64
C PRO A 561 48.42 -14.82 33.19
N TYR A 562 47.72 -15.87 32.78
CA TYR A 562 46.31 -15.86 32.40
C TYR A 562 45.39 -16.44 33.49
N GLY A 563 45.92 -16.71 34.69
CA GLY A 563 45.18 -17.28 35.81
C GLY A 563 44.00 -16.42 36.28
N GLY A 564 44.00 -15.11 35.97
CA GLY A 564 42.89 -14.21 36.24
C GLY A 564 41.60 -14.57 35.48
N LEU A 565 41.69 -15.34 34.38
CA LEU A 565 40.51 -15.85 33.66
C LEU A 565 39.79 -16.96 34.46
N ARG A 566 40.42 -17.51 35.50
CA ARG A 566 39.80 -18.53 36.34
C ARG A 566 38.63 -17.93 37.12
N GLY A 567 37.42 -18.33 36.76
CA GLY A 567 36.20 -17.73 37.31
C GLY A 567 35.88 -16.36 36.73
N GLY A 568 36.55 -15.99 35.63
CA GLY A 568 36.19 -14.87 34.77
C GLY A 568 35.10 -15.24 33.76
N SER A 569 34.90 -14.37 32.78
CA SER A 569 33.85 -14.49 31.78
C SER A 569 34.28 -13.97 30.41
N ILE A 570 33.52 -14.37 29.40
CA ILE A 570 33.63 -13.90 28.03
C ILE A 570 32.32 -13.18 27.72
N GLN A 571 32.40 -11.86 27.51
CA GLN A 571 31.28 -11.07 27.02
C GLN A 571 31.40 -10.95 25.51
N LEU A 572 30.33 -11.30 24.81
CA LEU A 572 30.18 -11.17 23.37
C LEU A 572 29.10 -10.14 23.08
N LYS A 573 29.49 -9.05 22.40
CA LYS A 573 28.55 -8.08 21.84
C LYS A 573 28.53 -8.21 20.32
N ILE A 574 27.36 -8.29 19.70
CA ILE A 574 27.23 -8.40 18.24
C ILE A 574 26.27 -7.34 17.73
N GLU A 575 26.74 -6.49 16.82
CA GLU A 575 25.99 -5.38 16.25
C GLU A 575 26.22 -5.22 14.73
N PRO A 576 25.15 -5.23 13.90
CA PRO A 576 23.84 -5.81 14.21
C PRO A 576 23.97 -7.34 14.45
N ALA A 577 22.91 -8.02 14.88
CA ALA A 577 22.89 -9.48 14.98
C ALA A 577 21.90 -10.06 13.96
N ARG A 578 22.24 -9.99 12.66
CA ARG A 578 21.35 -10.34 11.55
C ARG A 578 22.11 -10.94 10.36
N PRO A 579 21.43 -11.50 9.36
CA PRO A 579 22.08 -11.93 8.12
C PRO A 579 22.89 -10.82 7.45
N GLY A 580 24.03 -11.18 6.86
CA GLY A 580 24.99 -10.27 6.24
C GLY A 580 26.15 -9.93 7.17
N SER A 581 26.76 -8.76 6.99
CA SER A 581 27.93 -8.33 7.76
C SER A 581 27.55 -7.84 9.16
N ASN A 582 28.25 -8.34 10.16
CA ASN A 582 28.09 -7.99 11.57
C ASN A 582 29.47 -7.71 12.18
N THR A 583 29.50 -6.86 13.19
CA THR A 583 30.69 -6.65 14.03
C THR A 583 30.47 -7.36 15.36
N ALA A 584 31.47 -8.10 15.84
CA ALA A 584 31.43 -8.68 17.17
C ALA A 584 32.59 -8.19 18.04
N ASP A 585 32.26 -7.63 19.20
CA ASP A 585 33.21 -7.28 20.26
C ASP A 585 33.25 -8.40 21.31
N ILE A 586 34.46 -8.84 21.62
CA ILE A 586 34.74 -9.95 22.53
C ILE A 586 35.59 -9.40 23.67
N TYR A 587 35.06 -9.41 24.88
CA TYR A 587 35.76 -8.99 26.09
C TYR A 587 36.06 -10.20 26.95
N LEU A 588 37.33 -10.39 27.29
CA LEU A 588 37.77 -11.41 28.24
C LEU A 588 37.98 -10.73 29.59
N THR A 589 37.10 -11.01 30.55
CA THR A 589 37.12 -10.36 31.87
C THR A 589 37.48 -11.35 32.97
N GLY A 590 38.35 -10.95 33.89
CA GLY A 590 38.61 -11.66 35.14
C GLY A 590 37.41 -11.59 36.11
N ARG A 591 37.54 -12.27 37.25
CA ARG A 591 36.51 -12.27 38.31
C ARG A 591 36.21 -10.88 38.87
N ASP A 592 37.20 -10.00 38.86
CA ASP A 592 37.13 -8.61 39.32
C ASP A 592 36.68 -7.63 38.22
N GLY A 593 36.35 -8.14 37.02
CA GLY A 593 35.95 -7.33 35.87
C GLY A 593 37.11 -6.72 35.08
N THR A 594 38.37 -7.00 35.45
CA THR A 594 39.53 -6.54 34.69
C THR A 594 39.63 -7.24 33.35
N LEU A 595 40.02 -6.51 32.29
CA LEU A 595 40.26 -7.12 30.97
C LEU A 595 41.57 -7.90 30.97
N ILE A 596 41.53 -9.14 30.50
CA ILE A 596 42.69 -10.04 30.50
C ILE A 596 43.13 -10.33 29.06
N PRO A 597 44.32 -9.87 28.64
CA PRO A 597 44.85 -10.17 27.32
C PRO A 597 45.29 -11.64 27.22
N VAL A 598 45.18 -12.20 26.02
CA VAL A 598 45.63 -13.54 25.65
C VAL A 598 46.53 -13.46 24.42
N PRO A 599 47.45 -14.42 24.21
CA PRO A 599 48.36 -14.40 23.07
C PRO A 599 47.64 -14.49 21.71
N GLU A 600 46.61 -15.32 21.63
CA GLU A 600 45.93 -15.63 20.38
C GLU A 600 44.48 -16.03 20.65
N ILE A 601 43.59 -15.56 19.79
CA ILE A 601 42.19 -15.93 19.75
C ILE A 601 41.77 -16.08 18.30
N SER A 602 41.06 -17.17 17.99
CA SER A 602 40.45 -17.39 16.69
C SER A 602 38.97 -17.71 16.84
N GLY A 603 38.20 -17.50 15.78
CA GLY A 603 36.74 -17.63 15.79
C GLY A 603 36.21 -18.48 14.65
N ALA A 604 35.11 -19.17 14.88
CA ALA A 604 34.28 -19.74 13.82
C ALA A 604 32.79 -19.65 14.18
N LEU A 605 31.95 -19.34 13.19
CA LEU A 605 30.50 -19.40 13.32
C LEU A 605 30.00 -20.82 13.07
N GLU A 606 29.25 -21.35 14.04
CA GLU A 606 28.60 -22.65 13.96
C GLU A 606 27.08 -22.46 13.99
N SER A 607 26.38 -22.95 12.97
CA SER A 607 24.92 -22.98 12.99
C SER A 607 24.45 -24.11 13.91
N ARG A 608 23.46 -23.83 14.75
CA ARG A 608 22.86 -24.80 15.67
C ARG A 608 21.59 -25.43 15.12
N ASP A 609 20.98 -24.79 14.13
CA ASP A 609 19.73 -25.17 13.50
C ASP A 609 19.90 -25.83 12.12
N ARG A 610 21.07 -25.69 11.47
CA ARG A 610 21.36 -26.30 10.17
C ARG A 610 22.74 -26.94 10.12
N ALA A 611 22.86 -27.97 9.28
CA ALA A 611 24.12 -28.65 9.01
C ALA A 611 24.95 -27.87 7.98
N VAL A 612 25.57 -26.78 8.41
CA VAL A 612 26.51 -25.98 7.61
C VAL A 612 27.91 -26.11 8.22
N PRO A 613 28.98 -26.25 7.41
CA PRO A 613 30.35 -26.24 7.91
C PRO A 613 30.63 -24.97 8.72
N ALA A 614 31.48 -25.08 9.75
CA ALA A 614 31.86 -23.94 10.57
C ALA A 614 32.53 -22.86 9.69
N LEU A 615 32.00 -21.64 9.74
CA LEU A 615 32.48 -20.53 8.92
C LEU A 615 33.60 -19.80 9.68
N PRO A 616 34.81 -19.67 9.12
CA PRO A 616 35.91 -19.02 9.82
C PRO A 616 35.60 -17.53 10.06
N VAL A 617 35.93 -17.04 11.25
CA VAL A 617 35.79 -15.64 11.65
C VAL A 617 37.16 -15.09 12.00
N LYS A 618 37.58 -14.05 11.28
CA LYS A 618 38.82 -13.34 11.60
C LYS A 618 38.62 -12.49 12.85
N VAL A 619 39.34 -12.81 13.91
CA VAL A 619 39.34 -12.07 15.18
C VAL A 619 40.66 -11.32 15.30
N THR A 620 40.62 -10.05 15.67
CA THR A 620 41.81 -9.19 15.85
C THR A 620 41.76 -8.49 17.20
N ALA A 621 42.90 -8.34 17.87
CA ALA A 621 42.99 -7.56 19.10
C ALA A 621 42.75 -6.07 18.80
N ALA A 622 41.83 -5.43 19.52
CA ALA A 622 41.63 -3.99 19.48
C ALA A 622 42.38 -3.32 20.64
N GLU A 623 42.22 -3.84 21.85
CA GLU A 623 42.92 -3.43 23.07
C GLU A 623 43.25 -4.66 23.92
N PRO A 624 44.13 -4.57 24.94
CA PRO A 624 44.42 -5.70 25.82
C PRO A 624 43.15 -6.29 26.46
N GLY A 625 42.80 -7.53 26.10
CA GLY A 625 41.60 -8.23 26.58
C GLY A 625 40.30 -7.89 25.85
N HIS A 626 40.35 -7.03 24.82
CA HIS A 626 39.23 -6.72 23.92
C HIS A 626 39.61 -7.04 22.47
N TYR A 627 38.81 -7.90 21.85
CA TYR A 627 39.00 -8.38 20.50
C TYR A 627 37.77 -8.08 19.64
N VAL A 628 38.00 -7.88 18.35
CA VAL A 628 36.95 -7.51 17.40
C VAL A 628 36.97 -8.45 16.21
N ALA A 629 35.80 -8.95 15.83
CA ALA A 629 35.54 -9.55 14.54
C ALA A 629 34.76 -8.55 13.68
N GLY A 630 35.49 -7.74 12.89
CA GLY A 630 34.92 -6.60 12.15
C GLY A 630 34.18 -6.95 10.85
N SER A 631 34.25 -8.21 10.42
CA SER A 631 33.66 -8.67 9.16
C SER A 631 33.04 -10.07 9.31
N MET A 632 32.23 -10.25 10.35
CA MET A 632 31.57 -11.51 10.61
C MET A 632 30.30 -11.63 9.76
N SER A 633 30.35 -12.44 8.71
CA SER A 633 29.22 -12.67 7.81
C SER A 633 28.32 -13.80 8.35
N ILE A 634 27.10 -13.47 8.75
CA ILE A 634 26.08 -14.45 9.16
C ILE A 634 25.22 -14.75 7.93
N PRO A 635 25.17 -15.99 7.42
CA PRO A 635 24.45 -16.27 6.18
C PRO A 635 22.93 -16.18 6.31
N TYR A 636 22.34 -16.57 7.44
CA TYR A 636 20.88 -16.64 7.58
C TYR A 636 20.41 -16.42 9.02
N PRO A 637 19.12 -16.03 9.22
CA PRO A 637 18.58 -15.87 10.55
C PRO A 637 18.41 -17.25 11.19
N GLY A 638 18.65 -17.33 12.49
CA GLY A 638 18.65 -18.60 13.21
C GLY A 638 19.53 -18.59 14.46
N GLU A 639 19.72 -19.79 15.02
CA GLU A 639 20.52 -20.02 16.21
C GLU A 639 21.97 -20.30 15.83
N TRP A 640 22.87 -19.45 16.29
CA TRP A 640 24.30 -19.53 16.02
C TRP A 640 25.10 -19.68 17.30
N ALA A 641 26.33 -20.15 17.17
CA ALA A 641 27.33 -20.05 18.21
C ALA A 641 28.60 -19.48 17.60
N LEU A 642 29.16 -18.45 18.23
CA LEU A 642 30.54 -18.05 17.97
C LEU A 642 31.43 -18.96 18.79
N ARG A 643 32.09 -19.91 18.11
CA ARG A 643 33.13 -20.74 18.71
C ARG A 643 34.41 -19.93 18.74
N LEU A 644 34.92 -19.69 19.94
CA LEU A 644 36.20 -19.04 20.20
C LEU A 644 37.20 -20.12 20.61
N ASP A 645 38.32 -20.19 19.90
CA ASP A 645 39.47 -20.96 20.34
C ASP A 645 40.50 -19.98 20.92
N ILE A 646 40.72 -20.06 22.23
CA ILE A 646 41.49 -19.09 23.02
C ILE A 646 42.76 -19.79 23.52
N ARG A 647 43.92 -19.30 23.09
CA ARG A 647 45.19 -19.81 23.60
C ARG A 647 45.48 -19.24 24.97
N VAL A 648 45.71 -20.10 25.96
CA VAL A 648 45.93 -19.72 27.37
C VAL A 648 47.28 -20.17 27.92
N SER A 649 48.13 -20.78 27.09
CA SER A 649 49.56 -21.03 27.34
C SER A 649 50.26 -21.33 26.00
N ASP A 650 51.55 -21.65 26.01
CA ASP A 650 52.27 -22.09 24.80
C ASP A 650 51.76 -23.43 24.24
N PHE A 651 51.03 -24.21 25.06
CA PHE A 651 50.59 -25.57 24.74
C PHE A 651 49.07 -25.79 24.85
N ASP A 652 48.37 -24.91 25.56
CA ASP A 652 46.95 -25.10 25.91
C ASP A 652 46.04 -24.13 25.14
N GLU A 653 45.04 -24.70 24.47
CA GLU A 653 43.96 -23.99 23.80
C GLU A 653 42.62 -24.36 24.44
N THR A 654 41.78 -23.36 24.67
CA THR A 654 40.46 -23.52 25.25
C THR A 654 39.38 -23.11 24.28
N ARG A 655 38.46 -24.04 24.01
CA ARG A 655 37.33 -23.82 23.12
C ARG A 655 36.09 -23.43 23.91
N VAL A 656 35.53 -22.27 23.60
CA VAL A 656 34.28 -21.78 24.19
C VAL A 656 33.27 -21.50 23.09
N ARG A 657 32.01 -21.89 23.30
CA ARG A 657 30.91 -21.57 22.39
C ARG A 657 30.01 -20.55 23.05
N VAL A 658 29.88 -19.38 22.44
CA VAL A 658 28.97 -18.34 22.89
C VAL A 658 27.73 -18.39 22.00
N PRO A 659 26.57 -18.90 22.49
CA PRO A 659 25.37 -18.97 21.69
C PRO A 659 24.74 -17.58 21.51
N PHE A 660 24.15 -17.34 20.34
CA PHE A 660 23.37 -16.14 20.07
C PHE A 660 22.34 -16.39 18.96
N THR A 661 21.31 -15.55 18.90
CA THR A 661 20.29 -15.59 17.84
C THR A 661 20.56 -14.48 16.84
N ALA A 662 20.64 -14.83 15.56
CA ALA A 662 20.62 -13.86 14.46
C ALA A 662 19.17 -13.68 13.98
N HIS A 663 18.70 -12.42 13.96
CA HIS A 663 17.31 -12.07 13.69
C HIS A 663 17.00 -11.80 12.22
#